data_AF-A0AA95B8Z5-F1
#
_entry.id   AF-A0AA95B8Z5-F1
#
_cell.length_a   1.000
_cell.length_b   1.000
_cell.length_c   1.000
_cell.angle_alpha   90.00
_cell.angle_beta   90.00
_cell.angle_gamma   90.00
#
_symmetry.space_group_name_H-M   'P 1'
#
loop_
_entity.id
_entity.type
_entity.pdbx_description
1 polymer ?
#
loop_
_entity_poly.entity_id
_entity_poly.type
_entity_poly.pdbx_seq_one_letter_code
_entity_poly.pdbx_strand_id
1 'polypeptide(L)'
;MDERNYVGKVLAGDLAAFEPIIEKYKDSVYRMGYWLSGSQKVAERVTNECFIKAFKNLSTYQEKELFSFWLYQEVLPLLKELPILENGKGFGNWLSDNPHYMQLQEEILSLRKETRVPLLFSYLLIELTDERKAALSENSLREFTGYLLEAKKIIRQNFVSQSEKPTDSCLRVEELIAYQDELLGSPEEIRMDDHLEFCPGCRELLQLIEREESMLQQVLQSPSLEVDFNEKVLQQLTPYSVIKPKQRTMVYQLGVIGVMIALIVGGFVVLPTVTPWTKMASNYLMYGSFYNVWAKGTYTAEDNDITVEITNVHVDPLHMVVHYEVSSEEKGAGGGGVDRFTVYAKDEDGKTYAMEAASAKDSLMVENGASQESLVDANFYVRALNEAALPENFTLIIEYHMLNSRGGDWKIELPIEYDKAMEDIELLELNEILVVDEKIEVEILTLEKGKYGTRLKYDVRLKEEEIERIETNLKLTNQKYDEHFLMSYHDVFASVVLVNNTNEYLVPISYPSLNNVSSINQIDFSNIYTDQDLMEIKRVAKADEKLFAEIKTIFYFEPGVYSLTVPLEETTKQPLNIDLDGYTMDELSVNRQEGELTNVLITGKRTQNYKKRNFQWEFFDDNGQRMNVYNIPDYDWYDRQSVNEKVELINVEVDPEESQLMIQASQISNDYFFGKKEYRIPLN
;
A
#
# COMPACT_ATOMS: atom_id res chain seq x y z
N MET A 1 24.96 0.08 17.46
CA MET A 1 24.95 1.21 18.43
C MET A 1 25.57 0.71 19.73
N ASP A 2 26.37 1.53 20.42
CA ASP A 2 26.89 1.18 21.76
C ASP A 2 26.15 2.02 22.81
N GLU A 3 25.02 1.51 23.30
CA GLU A 3 24.13 2.22 24.24
C GLU A 3 24.88 2.68 25.48
N ARG A 4 25.87 1.91 25.94
CA ARG A 4 26.65 2.21 27.15
C ARG A 4 27.41 3.52 27.03
N ASN A 5 27.98 3.78 25.85
CA ASN A 5 28.70 5.02 25.56
C ASN A 5 27.74 6.23 25.63
N TYR A 6 26.57 6.11 25.01
CA TYR A 6 25.55 7.15 25.06
C TYR A 6 25.06 7.41 26.48
N VAL A 7 24.76 6.36 27.25
CA VAL A 7 24.38 6.50 28.67
C VAL A 7 25.47 7.23 29.47
N GLY A 8 26.74 6.87 29.29
CA GLY A 8 27.86 7.53 29.96
C GLY A 8 27.96 9.03 29.66
N LYS A 9 27.71 9.43 28.40
CA LYS A 9 27.67 10.84 27.98
C LYS A 9 26.47 11.58 28.58
N VAL A 10 25.30 10.97 28.58
CA VAL A 10 24.08 11.54 29.16
C VAL A 10 24.25 11.80 30.66
N LEU A 11 24.79 10.82 31.40
CA LEU A 11 25.09 10.97 32.82
C LEU A 11 26.20 12.00 33.10
N ALA A 12 27.06 12.27 32.12
CA ALA A 12 28.06 13.34 32.14
C ALA A 12 27.50 14.72 31.73
N GLY A 13 26.17 14.84 31.54
CA GLY A 13 25.48 16.09 31.27
C GLY A 13 25.31 16.45 29.79
N ASP A 14 25.70 15.56 28.86
CA ASP A 14 25.45 15.74 27.43
C ASP A 14 24.05 15.23 27.08
N LEU A 15 23.07 16.14 27.08
CA LEU A 15 21.67 15.80 26.84
C LEU A 15 21.42 15.28 25.41
N ALA A 16 22.14 15.79 24.42
CA ALA A 16 21.99 15.37 23.02
C ALA A 16 22.36 13.90 22.81
N ALA A 17 23.23 13.34 23.67
CA ALA A 17 23.58 11.93 23.63
C ALA A 17 22.41 10.99 23.99
N PHE A 18 21.26 11.51 24.47
CA PHE A 18 20.06 10.71 24.70
C PHE A 18 19.22 10.52 23.43
N GLU A 19 19.37 11.39 22.43
CA GLU A 19 18.64 11.31 21.16
C GLU A 19 18.78 9.97 20.44
N PRO A 20 19.99 9.39 20.27
CA PRO A 20 20.13 8.11 19.59
C PRO A 20 19.52 6.94 20.37
N ILE A 21 19.35 7.09 21.70
CA ILE A 21 18.62 6.13 22.52
C ILE A 21 17.12 6.24 22.23
N ILE A 22 16.58 7.46 22.20
CA ILE A 22 15.17 7.66 21.84
C ILE A 22 14.93 7.11 20.43
N GLU A 23 15.76 7.49 19.45
CA GLU A 23 15.60 7.06 18.05
C GLU A 23 15.52 5.55 17.89
N LYS A 24 16.38 4.82 18.61
CA LYS A 24 16.41 3.36 18.53
C LYS A 24 15.15 2.70 19.10
N TYR A 25 14.57 3.26 20.17
CA TYR A 25 13.52 2.59 20.94
C TYR A 25 12.12 3.19 20.76
N LYS A 26 12.00 4.41 20.21
CA LYS A 26 10.74 5.18 20.17
C LYS A 26 9.62 4.42 19.48
N ASP A 27 9.91 3.79 18.35
CA ASP A 27 8.90 3.09 17.55
C ASP A 27 8.39 1.84 18.28
N SER A 28 9.28 1.06 18.90
CA SER A 28 8.87 -0.12 19.68
C SER A 28 7.98 0.23 20.87
N VAL A 29 8.30 1.30 21.59
CA VAL A 29 7.53 1.77 22.76
C VAL A 29 6.20 2.38 22.31
N TYR A 30 6.20 3.14 21.21
CA TYR A 30 5.01 3.71 20.60
C TYR A 30 4.05 2.65 20.09
N ARG A 31 4.54 1.70 19.28
CA ARG A 31 3.77 0.57 18.77
C ARG A 31 3.14 -0.21 19.92
N MET A 32 3.88 -0.45 21.00
CA MET A 32 3.34 -1.09 22.20
C MET A 32 2.18 -0.28 22.80
N GLY A 33 2.36 1.04 22.98
CA GLY A 33 1.31 1.92 23.50
C GLY A 33 0.08 1.98 22.58
N TYR A 34 0.29 1.95 21.27
CA TYR A 34 -0.77 1.93 20.28
C TYR A 34 -1.55 0.63 20.32
N TRP A 35 -0.89 -0.53 20.22
CA TRP A 35 -1.58 -1.83 20.20
C TRP A 35 -2.26 -2.17 21.54
N LEU A 36 -1.84 -1.56 22.64
CA LEU A 36 -2.52 -1.67 23.93
C LEU A 36 -3.75 -0.75 24.06
N SER A 37 -3.71 0.47 23.52
CA SER A 37 -4.77 1.47 23.71
C SER A 37 -5.70 1.68 22.50
N GLY A 38 -5.24 1.32 21.31
CA GLY A 38 -5.85 1.62 20.02
C GLY A 38 -5.93 3.10 19.65
N SER A 39 -5.20 3.98 20.35
CA SER A 39 -5.25 5.42 20.13
C SER A 39 -3.86 6.00 19.91
N GLN A 40 -3.61 6.56 18.73
CA GLN A 40 -2.33 7.21 18.37
C GLN A 40 -1.98 8.34 19.36
N LYS A 41 -2.96 9.19 19.71
CA LYS A 41 -2.76 10.30 20.66
C LYS A 41 -2.36 9.82 22.06
N VAL A 42 -2.99 8.74 22.54
CA VAL A 42 -2.66 8.17 23.85
C VAL A 42 -1.30 7.49 23.82
N ALA A 43 -1.00 6.75 22.75
CA ALA A 43 0.27 6.09 22.54
C ALA A 43 1.44 7.08 22.49
N GLU A 44 1.31 8.18 21.74
CA GLU A 44 2.33 9.21 21.64
C GLU A 44 2.60 9.86 23.01
N ARG A 45 1.54 10.27 23.72
CA ARG A 45 1.64 10.86 25.06
C ARG A 45 2.36 9.92 26.04
N VAL A 46 1.95 8.66 26.11
CA VAL A 46 2.57 7.69 27.04
C VAL A 46 4.00 7.36 26.62
N THR A 47 4.30 7.31 25.33
CA THR A 47 5.68 7.12 24.86
C THR A 47 6.58 8.27 25.31
N ASN A 48 6.09 9.50 25.26
CA ASN A 48 6.80 10.67 25.77
C ASN A 48 7.08 10.53 27.29
N GLU A 49 6.05 10.20 28.08
CA GLU A 49 6.16 9.97 29.53
C GLU A 49 7.15 8.85 29.86
N CYS A 50 7.16 7.78 29.07
CA CYS A 50 8.09 6.65 29.17
C CYS A 50 9.55 7.10 29.03
N PHE A 51 9.90 7.88 28.00
CA PHE A 51 11.28 8.35 27.83
C PHE A 51 11.69 9.38 28.89
N ILE A 52 10.77 10.22 29.37
CA ILE A 52 11.04 11.12 30.50
C ILE A 52 11.36 10.32 31.77
N LYS A 53 10.58 9.26 32.04
CA LYS A 53 10.81 8.38 33.20
C LYS A 53 12.13 7.63 33.07
N ALA A 54 12.39 7.02 31.91
CA ALA A 54 13.63 6.33 31.62
C ALA A 54 14.83 7.27 31.78
N PHE A 55 14.75 8.49 31.26
CA PHE A 55 15.80 9.50 31.44
C PHE A 55 16.04 9.78 32.92
N LYS A 56 15.01 10.04 33.74
CA LYS A 56 15.18 10.33 35.18
C LYS A 56 15.85 9.19 35.94
N ASN A 57 15.54 7.96 35.56
CA ASN A 57 16.04 6.75 36.20
C ASN A 57 17.35 6.25 35.59
N LEU A 58 17.90 6.89 34.55
CA LEU A 58 19.07 6.41 33.80
C LEU A 58 20.30 6.12 34.68
N SER A 59 20.44 6.79 35.81
CA SER A 59 21.53 6.56 36.77
C SER A 59 21.43 5.23 37.53
N THR A 60 20.29 4.52 37.46
CA THR A 60 20.11 3.19 38.06
C THR A 60 20.57 2.06 37.16
N TYR A 61 20.75 2.31 35.85
CA TYR A 61 21.23 1.34 34.89
C TYR A 61 22.60 0.80 35.28
N GLN A 62 22.75 -0.53 35.22
CA GLN A 62 24.02 -1.21 35.50
C GLN A 62 24.53 -1.89 34.23
N GLU A 63 25.80 -1.65 33.88
CA GLU A 63 26.43 -2.16 32.65
C GLU A 63 26.42 -3.69 32.50
N LYS A 64 26.16 -4.43 33.59
CA LYS A 64 26.03 -5.90 33.59
C LYS A 64 24.72 -6.41 32.98
N GLU A 65 23.76 -5.52 32.76
CA GLU A 65 22.42 -5.81 32.22
C GLU A 65 22.29 -5.29 30.79
N LEU A 66 21.47 -5.94 29.96
CA LEU A 66 21.15 -5.43 28.62
C LEU A 66 20.34 -4.14 28.77
N PHE A 67 20.75 -3.07 28.10
CA PHE A 67 20.08 -1.78 28.17
C PHE A 67 18.61 -1.85 27.74
N SER A 68 18.29 -2.61 26.69
CA SER A 68 16.90 -2.85 26.26
C SER A 68 16.04 -3.44 27.38
N PHE A 69 16.55 -4.46 28.07
CA PHE A 69 15.82 -5.10 29.17
C PHE A 69 15.55 -4.12 30.31
N TRP A 70 16.56 -3.34 30.74
CA TRP A 70 16.39 -2.29 31.74
C TRP A 70 15.41 -1.22 31.29
N LEU A 71 15.49 -0.76 30.04
CA LEU A 71 14.60 0.25 29.48
C LEU A 71 13.14 -0.23 29.52
N TYR A 72 12.87 -1.46 29.08
CA TYR A 72 11.52 -2.03 29.12
C TYR A 72 11.00 -2.21 30.55
N GLN A 73 11.85 -2.50 31.53
CA GLN A 73 11.44 -2.48 32.95
C GLN A 73 10.97 -1.09 33.40
N GLU A 74 11.60 -0.02 32.89
CA GLU A 74 11.21 1.35 33.23
C GLU A 74 9.91 1.79 32.54
N VAL A 75 9.72 1.43 31.26
CA VAL A 75 8.60 1.93 30.44
C VAL A 75 7.33 1.07 30.52
N LEU A 76 7.44 -0.26 30.63
CA LEU A 76 6.28 -1.16 30.63
C LEU A 76 5.25 -0.90 31.74
N PRO A 77 5.62 -0.49 32.98
CA PRO A 77 4.63 -0.14 33.99
C PRO A 77 3.68 0.96 33.54
N LEU A 78 4.16 1.99 32.82
CA LEU A 78 3.32 3.07 32.31
C LEU A 78 2.39 2.59 31.18
N LEU A 79 2.89 1.69 30.33
CA LEU A 79 2.09 1.09 29.26
C LEU A 79 0.98 0.16 29.81
N LYS A 80 1.23 -0.52 30.93
CA LYS A 80 0.25 -1.41 31.60
C LYS A 80 -0.92 -0.66 32.22
N GLU A 81 -0.78 0.64 32.48
CA GLU A 81 -1.83 1.53 33.04
C GLU A 81 -2.80 2.06 31.98
N LEU A 82 -2.54 1.80 30.68
CA LEU A 82 -3.41 2.22 29.58
C LEU A 82 -4.78 1.52 29.65
N PRO A 83 -5.89 2.25 29.40
CA PRO A 83 -7.20 1.63 29.26
C PRO A 83 -7.22 0.80 27.97
N ILE A 84 -7.55 -0.49 28.09
CA ILE A 84 -7.75 -1.37 26.94
C ILE A 84 -9.22 -1.23 26.53
N LEU A 85 -9.47 -0.81 25.30
CA LEU A 85 -10.82 -0.80 24.74
C LEU A 85 -11.22 -2.24 24.41
N GLU A 86 -12.23 -2.78 25.08
CA GLU A 86 -12.57 -4.21 25.01
C GLU A 86 -13.35 -4.64 23.75
N ASN A 87 -13.68 -3.75 22.80
CA ASN A 87 -14.76 -4.05 21.84
C ASN A 87 -14.49 -3.83 20.34
N GLY A 88 -13.26 -3.70 19.84
CA GLY A 88 -13.00 -3.68 18.38
C GLY A 88 -13.47 -2.41 17.63
N LYS A 89 -14.53 -1.75 18.11
CA LYS A 89 -15.23 -0.64 17.45
C LYS A 89 -14.57 0.70 17.77
N GLY A 90 -14.30 1.49 16.73
CA GLY A 90 -13.87 2.87 16.85
C GLY A 90 -12.35 3.10 16.83
N PHE A 91 -11.56 2.12 16.41
CA PHE A 91 -10.16 2.35 16.09
C PHE A 91 -10.07 3.06 14.74
N GLY A 92 -9.40 4.22 14.68
CA GLY A 92 -9.17 4.91 13.41
C GLY A 92 -8.37 4.02 12.46
N ASN A 93 -8.87 3.81 11.24
CA ASN A 93 -8.17 3.08 10.18
C ASN A 93 -7.20 4.02 9.48
N TRP A 94 -5.90 3.85 9.76
CA TRP A 94 -4.81 4.48 9.01
C TRP A 94 -4.15 3.48 8.04
N LEU A 95 -4.55 2.21 8.08
CA LEU A 95 -4.22 1.16 7.12
C LEU A 95 -5.31 1.05 6.02
N SER A 96 -5.97 2.16 5.68
CA SER A 96 -7.21 2.27 4.89
C SER A 96 -7.19 1.61 3.51
N ASP A 97 -6.01 1.22 3.04
CA ASP A 97 -5.78 0.81 1.65
C ASP A 97 -5.63 -0.72 1.51
N ASN A 98 -5.55 -1.48 2.61
CA ASN A 98 -5.49 -2.95 2.57
C ASN A 98 -6.51 -3.60 3.52
N PRO A 99 -7.56 -4.27 3.00
CA PRO A 99 -8.62 -4.86 3.81
C PRO A 99 -8.13 -6.02 4.70
N HIS A 100 -7.05 -6.72 4.33
CA HIS A 100 -6.45 -7.75 5.19
C HIS A 100 -5.70 -7.13 6.38
N TYR A 101 -5.12 -5.94 6.20
CA TYR A 101 -4.43 -5.23 7.27
C TYR A 101 -5.41 -4.63 8.27
N MET A 102 -6.52 -4.08 7.77
CA MET A 102 -7.64 -3.63 8.60
C MET A 102 -8.20 -4.79 9.44
N GLN A 103 -8.42 -5.96 8.82
CA GLN A 103 -8.88 -7.15 9.51
C GLN A 103 -7.88 -7.58 10.60
N LEU A 104 -6.59 -7.71 10.28
CA LEU A 104 -5.55 -8.04 11.27
C LEU A 104 -5.48 -7.02 12.41
N GLN A 105 -5.57 -5.73 12.10
CA GLN A 105 -5.58 -4.66 13.09
C GLN A 105 -6.76 -4.82 14.07
N GLU A 106 -7.97 -5.05 13.57
CA GLU A 106 -9.16 -5.28 14.38
C GLU A 106 -9.00 -6.53 15.27
N GLU A 107 -8.52 -7.64 14.68
CA GLU A 107 -8.29 -8.89 15.41
C GLU A 107 -7.30 -8.70 16.56
N ILE A 108 -6.14 -8.08 16.30
CA ILE A 108 -5.11 -7.80 17.33
C ILE A 108 -5.70 -6.93 18.44
N LEU A 109 -6.45 -5.88 18.08
CA LEU A 109 -7.06 -4.95 19.03
C LEU A 109 -8.31 -5.53 19.74
N SER A 110 -8.82 -6.68 19.29
CA SER A 110 -9.88 -7.43 19.97
C SER A 110 -9.34 -8.46 20.98
N LEU A 111 -8.07 -8.85 20.87
CA LEU A 111 -7.46 -9.86 21.76
C LEU A 111 -7.52 -9.44 23.22
N ARG A 112 -7.79 -10.39 24.12
CA ARG A 112 -7.72 -10.16 25.57
C ARG A 112 -6.31 -9.75 26.00
N LYS A 113 -6.19 -9.02 27.12
CA LYS A 113 -4.91 -8.51 27.61
C LYS A 113 -3.86 -9.62 27.78
N GLU A 114 -4.29 -10.75 28.32
CA GLU A 114 -3.45 -11.92 28.63
C GLU A 114 -2.82 -12.52 27.37
N THR A 115 -3.52 -12.47 26.23
CA THR A 115 -3.05 -12.97 24.93
C THR A 115 -2.35 -11.89 24.10
N ARG A 116 -2.80 -10.63 24.21
CA ARG A 116 -2.28 -9.51 23.42
C ARG A 116 -0.85 -9.15 23.85
N VAL A 117 -0.57 -9.08 25.15
CA VAL A 117 0.77 -8.70 25.65
C VAL A 117 1.85 -9.68 25.19
N PRO A 118 1.70 -11.01 25.32
CA PRO A 118 2.67 -11.97 24.79
C PRO A 118 2.87 -11.89 23.28
N LEU A 119 1.79 -11.65 22.51
CA LEU A 119 1.88 -11.39 21.08
C LEU A 119 2.77 -10.18 20.81
N LEU A 120 2.42 -9.01 21.35
CA LEU A 120 3.18 -7.78 21.13
C LEU A 120 4.64 -7.89 21.56
N PHE A 121 4.92 -8.55 22.70
CA PHE A 121 6.30 -8.71 23.17
C PHE A 121 7.12 -9.59 22.23
N SER A 122 6.50 -10.58 21.60
CA SER A 122 7.19 -11.49 20.68
C SER A 122 7.61 -10.77 19.40
N TYR A 123 6.79 -9.85 18.88
CA TYR A 123 7.05 -9.11 17.65
C TYR A 123 7.80 -7.78 17.84
N LEU A 124 7.65 -7.12 18.99
CA LEU A 124 8.23 -5.78 19.22
C LEU A 124 9.50 -5.80 20.06
N LEU A 125 9.74 -6.85 20.87
CA LEU A 125 10.91 -6.97 21.76
C LEU A 125 11.88 -8.05 21.27
N ILE A 126 12.23 -7.99 19.98
CA ILE A 126 12.98 -9.04 19.28
C ILE A 126 14.37 -9.26 19.90
N GLU A 127 14.99 -8.24 20.50
CA GLU A 127 16.29 -8.40 21.15
C GLU A 127 16.27 -9.13 22.50
N LEU A 128 15.08 -9.49 23.03
CA LEU A 128 14.94 -10.19 24.30
C LEU A 128 14.66 -11.68 24.09
N THR A 129 15.17 -12.52 24.99
CA THR A 129 14.81 -13.94 25.02
C THR A 129 13.40 -14.12 25.57
N ASP A 130 12.76 -15.24 25.27
CA ASP A 130 11.38 -15.50 25.71
C ASP A 130 11.25 -15.60 27.23
N GLU A 131 12.31 -16.03 27.95
CA GLU A 131 12.31 -15.98 29.42
C GLU A 131 12.25 -14.55 29.95
N ARG A 132 12.92 -13.61 29.27
CA ARG A 132 12.90 -12.19 29.65
C ARG A 132 11.57 -11.55 29.29
N LYS A 133 11.00 -11.86 28.12
CA LYS A 133 9.66 -11.42 27.73
C LYS A 133 8.61 -11.92 28.71
N ALA A 134 8.66 -13.20 29.06
CA ALA A 134 7.79 -13.81 30.07
C ALA A 134 7.91 -13.10 31.42
N ALA A 135 9.13 -12.87 31.91
CA ALA A 135 9.38 -12.14 33.16
C ALA A 135 8.83 -10.71 33.14
N LEU A 136 9.00 -9.95 32.05
CA LEU A 136 8.45 -8.60 31.91
C LEU A 136 6.91 -8.58 31.89
N SER A 137 6.31 -9.62 31.31
CA SER A 137 4.86 -9.81 31.29
C SER A 137 4.28 -10.38 32.59
N GLU A 138 5.12 -10.63 33.60
CA GLU A 138 4.74 -11.27 34.88
C GLU A 138 4.15 -12.67 34.72
N ASN A 139 4.55 -13.39 33.66
CA ASN A 139 4.13 -14.75 33.38
C ASN A 139 5.29 -15.74 33.56
N SER A 140 4.97 -17.00 33.86
CA SER A 140 5.93 -18.08 33.62
C SER A 140 6.16 -18.25 32.11
N LEU A 141 7.32 -18.81 31.72
CA LEU A 141 7.61 -19.09 30.30
C LEU A 141 6.50 -19.94 29.64
N ARG A 142 5.95 -20.89 30.39
CA ARG A 142 4.86 -21.76 29.93
C ARG A 142 3.57 -20.97 29.67
N GLU A 143 3.19 -20.07 30.56
CA GLU A 143 2.01 -19.22 30.39
C GLU A 143 2.19 -18.26 29.22
N PHE A 144 3.35 -17.60 29.13
CA PHE A 144 3.69 -16.70 28.03
C PHE A 144 3.55 -17.40 26.67
N THR A 145 4.15 -18.57 26.53
CA THR A 145 4.10 -19.37 25.28
C THR A 145 2.68 -19.84 24.98
N GLY A 146 1.92 -20.25 26.00
CA GLY A 146 0.52 -20.68 25.84
C GLY A 146 -0.38 -19.54 25.35
N TYR A 147 -0.24 -18.34 25.94
CA TYR A 147 -1.00 -17.17 25.53
C TYR A 147 -0.61 -16.65 24.13
N LEU A 148 0.68 -16.71 23.77
CA LEU A 148 1.14 -16.38 22.42
C LEU A 148 0.50 -17.30 21.38
N LEU A 149 0.49 -18.62 21.66
CA LEU A 149 -0.13 -19.60 20.78
C LEU A 149 -1.64 -19.38 20.65
N GLU A 150 -2.31 -19.04 21.76
CA GLU A 150 -3.74 -18.71 21.76
C GLU A 150 -4.04 -17.46 20.92
N ALA A 151 -3.22 -16.41 21.05
CA ALA A 151 -3.35 -15.20 20.24
C ALA A 151 -3.23 -15.48 18.74
N LYS A 152 -2.16 -16.16 18.33
CA LYS A 152 -1.93 -16.56 16.93
C LYS A 152 -3.09 -17.42 16.40
N LYS A 153 -3.59 -18.35 17.21
CA LYS A 153 -4.72 -19.20 16.83
C LYS A 153 -5.99 -18.39 16.56
N ILE A 154 -6.34 -17.43 17.41
CA ILE A 154 -7.52 -16.57 17.24
C ILE A 154 -7.42 -15.80 15.91
N ILE A 155 -6.29 -15.13 15.68
CA ILE A 155 -6.04 -14.36 14.45
C ILE A 155 -6.14 -15.25 13.20
N ARG A 156 -5.46 -16.40 13.21
CA ARG A 156 -5.42 -17.34 12.08
C ARG A 156 -6.77 -18.01 11.79
N GLN A 157 -7.58 -18.30 12.79
CA GLN A 157 -8.90 -18.90 12.57
C GLN A 157 -9.81 -17.98 11.75
N ASN A 158 -9.75 -16.68 11.99
CA ASN A 158 -10.55 -15.71 11.23
C ASN A 158 -9.99 -15.49 9.81
N PHE A 159 -8.69 -15.68 9.61
CA PHE A 159 -8.06 -15.65 8.28
C PHE A 159 -8.32 -16.91 7.44
N VAL A 160 -8.28 -18.09 8.05
CA VAL A 160 -8.33 -19.39 7.36
C VAL A 160 -9.77 -19.92 7.16
N SER A 161 -10.75 -19.40 7.92
CA SER A 161 -12.17 -19.83 7.86
C SER A 161 -12.84 -19.73 6.48
N GLN A 162 -12.24 -19.01 5.54
CA GLN A 162 -12.74 -18.83 4.17
C GLN A 162 -12.17 -19.84 3.15
N SER A 163 -11.22 -20.69 3.55
CA SER A 163 -10.61 -21.70 2.67
C SER A 163 -11.42 -23.00 2.65
N GLU A 164 -11.60 -23.61 1.46
CA GLU A 164 -12.25 -24.92 1.34
C GLU A 164 -11.45 -25.97 2.13
N LYS A 165 -12.12 -26.66 3.06
CA LYS A 165 -11.50 -27.76 3.78
C LYS A 165 -11.11 -28.85 2.77
N PRO A 166 -9.82 -29.20 2.65
CA PRO A 166 -9.44 -30.30 1.79
C PRO A 166 -9.99 -31.61 2.38
N THR A 167 -10.21 -32.60 1.50
CA THR A 167 -10.85 -33.90 1.79
C THR A 167 -10.44 -34.56 3.12
N ASP A 168 -11.25 -35.48 3.66
CA ASP A 168 -11.01 -36.20 4.93
C ASP A 168 -9.60 -36.84 5.09
N SER A 169 -8.85 -37.02 4.00
CA SER A 169 -7.46 -37.51 4.00
C SER A 169 -6.40 -36.42 4.23
N CYS A 170 -6.77 -35.15 4.39
CA CYS A 170 -5.86 -34.01 4.45
C CYS A 170 -5.52 -33.58 5.88
N LEU A 171 -4.39 -32.87 6.03
CA LEU A 171 -3.98 -32.31 7.32
C LEU A 171 -4.98 -31.28 7.81
N ARG A 172 -5.27 -31.28 9.12
CA ARG A 172 -6.09 -30.24 9.74
C ARG A 172 -5.33 -28.93 9.83
N VAL A 173 -6.06 -27.83 9.80
CA VAL A 173 -5.50 -26.48 9.97
C VAL A 173 -4.66 -26.38 11.25
N GLU A 174 -5.13 -26.97 12.36
CA GLU A 174 -4.39 -26.95 13.62
C GLU A 174 -3.05 -27.72 13.56
N GLU A 175 -2.97 -28.75 12.72
CA GLU A 175 -1.74 -29.51 12.51
C GLU A 175 -0.74 -28.69 11.70
N LEU A 176 -1.19 -28.06 10.61
CA LEU A 176 -0.38 -27.15 9.78
C LEU A 176 0.17 -25.96 10.57
N ILE A 177 -0.66 -25.36 11.44
CA ILE A 177 -0.23 -24.30 12.35
C ILE A 177 0.85 -24.79 13.30
N ALA A 178 0.66 -25.96 13.93
CA ALA A 178 1.64 -26.52 14.86
C ALA A 178 2.97 -26.86 14.17
N TYR A 179 2.91 -27.28 12.89
CA TYR A 179 4.09 -27.51 12.07
C TYR A 179 4.81 -26.20 11.74
N GLN A 180 4.08 -25.17 11.30
CA GLN A 180 4.65 -23.84 11.01
C GLN A 180 5.31 -23.20 12.23
N ASP A 181 4.68 -23.31 13.40
CA ASP A 181 5.21 -22.75 14.65
C ASP A 181 6.30 -23.65 15.29
N GLU A 182 6.77 -24.70 14.59
CA GLU A 182 7.80 -25.66 15.04
C GLU A 182 7.46 -26.34 16.39
N LEU A 183 6.18 -26.60 16.65
CA LEU A 183 5.67 -27.14 17.92
C LEU A 183 5.53 -28.68 17.93
N LEU A 184 5.95 -29.35 16.85
CA LEU A 184 5.78 -30.78 16.68
C LEU A 184 7.01 -31.58 17.11
N GLY A 185 6.77 -32.83 17.51
CA GLY A 185 7.84 -33.81 17.71
C GLY A 185 8.29 -34.41 16.37
N SER A 186 9.50 -34.99 16.34
CA SER A 186 10.05 -35.56 15.10
C SER A 186 9.18 -36.63 14.41
N PRO A 187 8.42 -37.50 15.11
CA PRO A 187 7.54 -38.45 14.43
C PRO A 187 6.35 -37.77 13.72
N GLU A 188 5.79 -36.72 14.32
CA GLU A 188 4.68 -35.95 13.76
C GLU A 188 5.13 -35.07 12.59
N GLU A 189 6.32 -34.49 12.68
CA GLU A 189 6.95 -33.67 11.64
C GLU A 189 7.20 -34.49 10.36
N ILE A 190 7.79 -35.69 10.48
CA ILE A 190 8.01 -36.60 9.34
C ILE A 190 6.69 -36.97 8.66
N ARG A 191 5.62 -37.25 9.44
CA ARG A 191 4.29 -37.53 8.87
C ARG A 191 3.75 -36.35 8.07
N MET A 192 4.04 -35.14 8.52
CA MET A 192 3.60 -33.91 7.86
C MET A 192 4.40 -33.63 6.60
N ASP A 193 5.72 -33.78 6.65
CA ASP A 193 6.59 -33.70 5.47
C ASP A 193 6.13 -34.66 4.37
N ASP A 194 5.92 -35.94 4.72
CA ASP A 194 5.45 -36.97 3.81
C ASP A 194 4.10 -36.59 3.17
N HIS A 195 3.20 -35.95 3.91
CA HIS A 195 1.91 -35.51 3.38
C HIS A 195 2.04 -34.28 2.47
N LEU A 196 2.83 -33.29 2.90
CA LEU A 196 3.04 -32.04 2.17
C LEU A 196 3.78 -32.26 0.85
N GLU A 197 4.64 -33.27 0.76
CA GLU A 197 5.30 -33.66 -0.50
C GLU A 197 4.28 -33.97 -1.62
N PHE A 198 3.15 -34.60 -1.28
CA PHE A 198 2.17 -35.09 -2.26
C PHE A 198 0.81 -34.39 -2.23
N CYS A 199 0.55 -33.47 -1.29
CA CYS A 199 -0.73 -32.78 -1.16
C CYS A 199 -0.62 -31.29 -1.53
N PRO A 200 -1.03 -30.88 -2.74
CA PRO A 200 -1.00 -29.46 -3.14
C PRO A 200 -1.94 -28.59 -2.30
N GLY A 201 -3.14 -29.08 -1.93
CA GLY A 201 -4.09 -28.29 -1.13
C GLY A 201 -3.59 -27.97 0.29
N CYS A 202 -2.89 -28.90 0.95
CA CYS A 202 -2.28 -28.61 2.25
C CYS A 202 -1.07 -27.67 2.14
N ARG A 203 -0.34 -27.69 1.01
CA ARG A 203 0.74 -26.73 0.76
C ARG A 203 0.21 -25.32 0.50
N GLU A 204 -0.85 -25.19 -0.28
CA GLU A 204 -1.52 -23.89 -0.49
C GLU A 204 -2.03 -23.32 0.84
N LEU A 205 -2.62 -24.17 1.69
CA LEU A 205 -3.07 -23.77 3.02
C LEU A 205 -1.92 -23.39 3.96
N LEU A 206 -0.78 -24.11 3.90
CA LEU A 206 0.42 -23.76 4.66
C LEU A 206 1.01 -22.43 4.21
N GLN A 207 1.06 -22.16 2.89
CA GLN A 207 1.47 -20.88 2.34
C GLN A 207 0.57 -19.72 2.78
N LEU A 208 -0.75 -19.96 2.91
CA LEU A 208 -1.67 -18.96 3.47
C LEU A 208 -1.36 -18.66 4.94
N ILE A 209 -0.96 -19.66 5.73
CA ILE A 209 -0.55 -19.48 7.12
C ILE A 209 0.78 -18.73 7.21
N GLU A 210 1.76 -19.06 6.36
CA GLU A 210 3.04 -18.34 6.26
C GLU A 210 2.83 -16.87 5.86
N ARG A 211 1.93 -16.61 4.91
CA ARG A 211 1.54 -15.27 4.46
C ARG A 211 0.91 -14.46 5.58
N GLU A 212 0.00 -15.07 6.35
CA GLU A 212 -0.61 -14.43 7.53
C GLU A 212 0.44 -13.98 8.54
N GLU A 213 1.41 -14.83 8.86
CA GLU A 213 2.50 -14.50 9.79
C GLU A 213 3.31 -13.29 9.30
N SER A 214 3.62 -13.23 8.00
CA SER A 214 4.32 -12.09 7.38
C SER A 214 3.49 -10.80 7.45
N MET A 215 2.20 -10.86 7.13
CA MET A 215 1.30 -9.71 7.22
C MET A 215 1.11 -9.24 8.66
N LEU A 216 0.97 -10.17 9.62
CA LEU A 216 0.89 -9.88 11.04
C LEU A 216 2.14 -9.14 11.53
N GLN A 217 3.33 -9.59 11.10
CA GLN A 217 4.57 -8.89 11.38
C GLN A 217 4.54 -7.47 10.82
N GLN A 218 4.14 -7.28 9.55
CA GLN A 218 4.08 -5.94 8.95
C GLN A 218 3.10 -5.02 9.69
N VAL A 219 1.87 -5.47 9.91
CA VAL A 219 0.83 -4.69 10.61
C VAL A 219 1.32 -4.23 11.98
N LEU A 220 1.89 -5.13 12.78
CA LEU A 220 2.40 -4.80 14.12
C LEU A 220 3.52 -3.74 14.09
N GLN A 221 4.29 -3.65 13.00
CA GLN A 221 5.37 -2.69 12.81
C GLN A 221 4.91 -1.35 12.18
N SER A 222 3.68 -1.21 11.72
CA SER A 222 3.35 -0.10 10.82
C SER A 222 2.99 1.27 11.48
N PRO A 223 2.61 1.43 12.77
CA PRO A 223 2.45 2.79 13.30
C PRO A 223 3.81 3.38 13.69
N SER A 224 4.16 4.54 13.13
CA SER A 224 5.39 5.30 13.42
C SER A 224 5.08 6.65 14.05
N LEU A 225 6.05 7.18 14.81
CA LEU A 225 5.95 8.52 15.40
C LEU A 225 6.28 9.63 14.40
N GLU A 226 5.82 10.86 14.69
CA GLU A 226 6.23 12.06 13.95
C GLU A 226 7.74 12.30 14.04
N VAL A 227 8.31 12.90 13.00
CA VAL A 227 9.76 13.12 12.84
C VAL A 227 10.34 14.00 13.96
N ASP A 228 9.55 14.92 14.52
CA ASP A 228 9.96 15.87 15.56
C ASP A 228 9.80 15.33 17.01
N PHE A 229 9.37 14.07 17.18
CA PHE A 229 9.10 13.48 18.50
C PHE A 229 10.32 13.53 19.44
N ASN A 230 11.51 13.21 18.92
CA ASN A 230 12.74 13.21 19.73
C ASN A 230 13.04 14.59 20.29
N GLU A 231 12.90 15.62 19.46
CA GLU A 231 13.12 17.01 19.86
C GLU A 231 12.14 17.42 20.97
N LYS A 232 10.85 17.08 20.80
CA LYS A 232 9.80 17.31 21.81
C LYS A 232 10.13 16.64 23.15
N VAL A 233 10.72 15.44 23.15
CA VAL A 233 11.17 14.78 24.39
C VAL A 233 12.36 15.51 25.00
N LEU A 234 13.41 15.79 24.22
CA LEU A 234 14.65 16.42 24.71
C LEU A 234 14.40 17.80 25.31
N GLN A 235 13.51 18.60 24.73
CA GLN A 235 13.14 19.93 25.24
C GLN A 235 12.54 19.89 26.66
N GLN A 236 12.02 18.75 27.11
CA GLN A 236 11.42 18.57 28.44
C GLN A 236 12.42 18.11 29.51
N LEU A 237 13.66 17.78 29.13
CA LEU A 237 14.65 17.17 30.01
C LEU A 237 15.64 18.21 30.55
N THR A 238 16.09 18.00 31.79
CA THR A 238 17.17 18.79 32.40
C THR A 238 18.46 17.96 32.44
N PRO A 239 19.61 18.50 31.96
CA PRO A 239 20.86 17.74 31.95
C PRO A 239 21.29 17.25 33.33
N TYR A 240 21.90 16.07 33.39
CA TYR A 240 22.47 15.54 34.63
C TYR A 240 23.54 16.47 35.22
N SER A 241 23.47 16.70 36.53
CA SER A 241 24.45 17.54 37.22
C SER A 241 25.81 16.83 37.34
N VAL A 242 26.83 17.38 36.69
CA VAL A 242 28.19 16.82 36.71
C VAL A 242 28.89 17.14 38.02
N ILE A 243 29.33 16.12 38.76
CA ILE A 243 30.33 16.31 39.82
C ILE A 243 31.66 16.62 39.13
N LYS A 244 32.05 17.89 39.06
CA LYS A 244 33.31 18.33 38.43
C LYS A 244 34.54 17.72 39.13
N PRO A 245 35.39 16.93 38.45
CA PRO A 245 36.73 16.66 38.96
C PRO A 245 37.62 17.93 38.86
N LYS A 246 38.57 18.09 39.80
CA LYS A 246 39.50 19.24 39.86
C LYS A 246 40.25 19.43 38.52
N GLN A 247 40.21 20.65 38.00
CA GLN A 247 40.83 21.04 36.72
C GLN A 247 42.36 20.82 36.71
N ARG A 248 42.88 20.31 35.57
CA ARG A 248 44.31 20.32 35.21
C ARG A 248 44.63 21.56 34.35
N THR A 249 45.86 22.06 34.48
CA THR A 249 46.32 23.42 34.15
C THR A 249 46.56 23.73 32.67
N MET A 250 46.48 25.04 32.37
CA MET A 250 46.40 25.80 31.11
C MET A 250 47.46 25.56 30.02
N VAL A 251 48.36 24.58 30.13
CA VAL A 251 49.52 24.44 29.22
C VAL A 251 49.24 23.50 28.03
N TYR A 252 48.25 22.61 28.12
CA TYR A 252 47.95 21.63 27.06
C TYR A 252 47.00 22.15 25.96
N GLN A 253 46.28 23.25 26.22
CA GLN A 253 45.24 23.76 25.31
C GLN A 253 45.77 24.65 24.18
N LEU A 254 46.99 25.18 24.29
CA LEU A 254 47.56 26.11 23.28
C LEU A 254 48.33 25.41 22.13
N GLY A 255 48.61 24.10 22.23
CA GLY A 255 49.31 23.35 21.18
C GLY A 255 48.41 22.84 20.04
N VAL A 256 47.12 22.65 20.30
CA VAL A 256 46.18 21.99 19.36
C VAL A 256 45.59 22.98 18.35
N ILE A 257 45.44 24.25 18.73
CA ILE A 257 44.86 25.32 17.88
C ILE A 257 45.81 25.67 16.72
N GLY A 258 47.13 25.55 16.90
CA GLY A 258 48.12 25.84 15.86
C GLY A 258 48.18 24.80 14.74
N VAL A 259 47.78 23.55 15.00
CA VAL A 259 47.80 22.47 13.99
C VAL A 259 46.56 22.51 13.09
N MET A 260 45.41 22.93 13.63
CA MET A 260 44.16 23.04 12.88
C MET A 260 44.16 24.19 11.88
N ILE A 261 44.80 25.32 12.20
CA ILE A 261 44.88 26.48 11.30
C ILE A 261 45.84 26.19 10.11
N ALA A 262 46.84 25.33 10.28
CA ALA A 262 47.75 24.93 9.22
C ALA A 262 47.14 23.94 8.21
N LEU A 263 46.15 23.15 8.61
CA LEU A 263 45.46 22.20 7.74
C LEU A 263 44.33 22.84 6.91
N ILE A 264 43.76 23.96 7.39
CA ILE A 264 42.66 24.66 6.71
C ILE A 264 43.14 25.59 5.57
N VAL A 265 44.41 26.00 5.57
CA VAL A 265 44.96 26.94 4.57
C VAL A 265 45.61 26.22 3.36
N GLY A 266 45.68 24.88 3.36
CA GLY A 266 46.30 24.09 2.29
C GLY A 266 45.35 23.35 1.34
N GLY A 267 44.02 23.53 1.47
CA GLY A 267 43.01 22.64 0.87
C GLY A 267 41.96 23.31 -0.01
N PHE A 268 42.29 24.39 -0.74
CA PHE A 268 41.38 24.98 -1.72
C PHE A 268 42.06 25.06 -3.10
N VAL A 269 42.06 23.94 -3.82
CA VAL A 269 42.38 23.86 -5.24
C VAL A 269 41.31 23.02 -5.94
N VAL A 270 40.37 23.72 -6.56
CA VAL A 270 39.67 23.42 -7.83
C VAL A 270 39.36 21.93 -8.14
N LEU A 271 38.05 21.63 -8.10
CA LEU A 271 37.37 20.42 -8.60
C LEU A 271 37.93 19.87 -9.93
N PRO A 272 38.12 18.54 -10.08
CA PRO A 272 38.25 17.90 -11.38
C PRO A 272 36.98 17.12 -11.72
N THR A 273 36.05 17.72 -12.47
CA THR A 273 34.94 17.01 -13.13
C THR A 273 34.87 17.39 -14.61
N VAL A 274 35.95 17.14 -15.36
CA VAL A 274 36.00 17.30 -16.84
C VAL A 274 36.26 15.94 -17.53
N THR A 275 36.31 14.86 -16.77
CA THR A 275 36.62 13.50 -17.23
C THR A 275 35.49 12.80 -18.01
N PRO A 276 34.18 13.07 -17.79
CA PRO A 276 33.13 12.46 -18.61
C PRO A 276 33.07 13.07 -20.03
N TRP A 277 33.11 14.40 -20.12
CA TRP A 277 33.03 15.17 -21.37
C TRP A 277 34.17 14.86 -22.35
N THR A 278 35.38 14.61 -21.82
CA THR A 278 36.55 14.29 -22.64
C THR A 278 36.50 12.88 -23.23
N LYS A 279 35.89 11.90 -22.53
CA LYS A 279 35.64 10.56 -23.07
C LYS A 279 34.52 10.55 -24.10
N MET A 280 33.41 11.24 -23.81
CA MET A 280 32.28 11.39 -24.73
C MET A 280 32.69 12.09 -26.04
N ALA A 281 33.44 13.20 -25.93
CA ALA A 281 34.00 13.88 -27.11
C ALA A 281 35.01 13.02 -27.89
N SER A 282 35.82 12.18 -27.21
CA SER A 282 36.76 11.28 -27.90
C SER A 282 36.07 10.13 -28.63
N ASN A 283 34.99 9.57 -28.06
CA ASN A 283 34.19 8.52 -28.70
C ASN A 283 33.37 9.08 -29.88
N TYR A 284 32.79 10.28 -29.74
CA TYR A 284 32.13 10.99 -30.83
C TYR A 284 33.10 11.26 -32.00
N LEU A 285 34.33 11.72 -31.70
CA LEU A 285 35.38 11.95 -32.70
C LEU A 285 35.86 10.65 -33.38
N MET A 286 35.73 9.48 -32.75
CA MET A 286 36.15 8.19 -33.31
C MET A 286 35.05 7.46 -34.09
N TYR A 287 33.79 7.55 -33.65
CA TYR A 287 32.69 6.72 -34.18
C TYR A 287 31.58 7.53 -34.85
N GLY A 288 31.56 8.86 -34.71
CA GLY A 288 30.59 9.74 -35.37
C GLY A 288 29.21 9.80 -34.70
N SER A 289 29.01 9.16 -33.56
CA SER A 289 27.75 9.12 -32.78
C SER A 289 27.99 9.19 -31.26
N PHE A 290 26.97 9.60 -30.51
CA PHE A 290 27.04 9.74 -29.04
C PHE A 290 26.62 8.43 -28.36
N TYR A 291 27.54 7.48 -28.23
CA TYR A 291 27.28 6.34 -27.33
C TYR A 291 27.31 6.81 -25.87
N ASN A 292 26.27 6.46 -25.10
CA ASN A 292 26.28 6.65 -23.65
C ASN A 292 27.44 5.85 -23.04
N VAL A 293 28.34 6.56 -22.35
CA VAL A 293 29.46 5.95 -21.62
C VAL A 293 29.02 5.73 -20.18
N TRP A 294 28.68 4.51 -19.83
CA TRP A 294 28.30 4.11 -18.47
C TRP A 294 29.56 3.89 -17.62
N ALA A 295 30.20 4.98 -17.19
CA ALA A 295 31.22 4.94 -16.16
C ALA A 295 30.66 5.48 -14.85
N LYS A 296 31.07 4.88 -13.72
CA LYS A 296 30.64 5.34 -12.40
C LYS A 296 30.90 6.85 -12.23
N GLY A 297 29.90 7.60 -11.80
CA GLY A 297 29.94 9.05 -11.63
C GLY A 297 29.73 9.87 -12.90
N THR A 298 29.26 9.27 -14.00
CA THR A 298 29.05 10.01 -15.27
C THR A 298 27.79 10.85 -15.26
N TYR A 299 26.70 10.28 -14.77
CA TYR A 299 25.38 10.92 -14.72
C TYR A 299 24.90 10.96 -13.28
N THR A 300 25.48 11.87 -12.52
CA THR A 300 25.20 12.04 -11.09
C THR A 300 24.76 13.46 -10.77
N ALA A 301 23.84 13.59 -9.83
CA ALA A 301 23.51 14.84 -9.19
C ALA A 301 23.52 14.65 -7.67
N GLU A 302 23.93 15.69 -6.94
CA GLU A 302 24.04 15.67 -5.48
C GLU A 302 23.40 16.93 -4.89
N ASP A 303 22.57 16.74 -3.88
CA ASP A 303 21.92 17.78 -3.08
C ASP A 303 21.50 17.17 -1.72
N ASN A 304 21.46 17.96 -0.66
CA ASN A 304 21.07 17.54 0.70
C ASN A 304 21.69 16.21 1.19
N ASP A 305 22.99 16.01 0.93
CA ASP A 305 23.76 14.81 1.28
C ASP A 305 23.20 13.50 0.67
N ILE A 306 22.45 13.63 -0.43
CA ILE A 306 21.96 12.53 -1.27
C ILE A 306 22.54 12.70 -2.67
N THR A 307 23.17 11.63 -3.16
CA THR A 307 23.62 11.51 -4.55
C THR A 307 22.74 10.52 -5.28
N VAL A 308 22.19 10.94 -6.43
CA VAL A 308 21.53 10.07 -7.40
C VAL A 308 22.46 9.83 -8.59
N GLU A 309 22.58 8.57 -9.01
CA GLU A 309 23.37 8.13 -10.15
C GLU A 309 22.49 7.37 -11.14
N ILE A 310 22.43 7.80 -12.41
CA ILE A 310 21.83 6.99 -13.47
C ILE A 310 22.83 5.93 -13.88
N THR A 311 22.51 4.67 -13.59
CA THR A 311 23.41 3.53 -13.79
C THR A 311 23.29 2.97 -15.21
N ASN A 312 22.09 3.03 -15.80
CA ASN A 312 21.85 2.54 -17.15
C ASN A 312 20.56 3.13 -17.75
N VAL A 313 20.49 3.16 -19.08
CA VAL A 313 19.25 3.42 -19.82
C VAL A 313 19.11 2.36 -20.89
N HIS A 314 17.98 1.67 -20.86
CA HIS A 314 17.57 0.70 -21.85
C HIS A 314 16.48 1.30 -22.72
N VAL A 315 16.54 1.05 -24.03
CA VAL A 315 15.56 1.56 -24.97
C VAL A 315 15.19 0.44 -25.93
N ASP A 316 13.89 0.26 -26.14
CA ASP A 316 13.32 -0.44 -27.28
C ASP A 316 12.29 0.48 -27.97
N PRO A 317 11.72 0.11 -29.13
CA PRO A 317 10.78 0.96 -29.83
C PRO A 317 9.53 1.39 -29.04
N LEU A 318 9.14 0.65 -28.00
CA LEU A 318 7.95 0.90 -27.17
C LEU A 318 8.27 1.56 -25.82
N HIS A 319 9.45 1.28 -25.24
CA HIS A 319 9.78 1.62 -23.87
C HIS A 319 11.19 2.17 -23.73
N MET A 320 11.34 3.19 -22.89
CA MET A 320 12.62 3.64 -22.35
C MET A 320 12.65 3.36 -20.85
N VAL A 321 13.62 2.59 -20.38
CA VAL A 321 13.79 2.22 -18.97
C VAL A 321 15.04 2.86 -18.42
N VAL A 322 14.88 3.70 -17.40
CA VAL A 322 15.97 4.40 -16.73
C VAL A 322 16.26 3.73 -15.40
N HIS A 323 17.49 3.25 -15.20
CA HIS A 323 17.96 2.66 -13.96
C HIS A 323 18.79 3.67 -13.18
N TYR A 324 18.58 3.74 -11.87
CA TYR A 324 19.27 4.67 -11.00
C TYR A 324 19.62 4.05 -9.65
N GLU A 325 20.59 4.64 -8.98
CA GLU A 325 20.97 4.34 -7.60
C GLU A 325 20.95 5.63 -6.79
N VAL A 326 20.52 5.54 -5.53
CA VAL A 326 20.52 6.65 -4.59
C VAL A 326 21.44 6.27 -3.43
N SER A 327 22.35 7.16 -3.07
CA SER A 327 23.31 6.97 -1.98
C SER A 327 23.38 8.21 -1.09
N SER A 328 23.68 8.02 0.19
CA SER A 328 23.87 9.10 1.16
C SER A 328 25.04 8.78 2.09
N GLU A 329 25.78 9.79 2.53
CA GLU A 329 26.87 9.64 3.50
C GLU A 329 26.38 9.36 4.93
N GLU A 330 25.11 9.69 5.25
CA GLU A 330 24.47 9.35 6.52
C GLU A 330 23.93 7.91 6.52
N LYS A 331 24.51 7.04 7.38
CA LYS A 331 23.97 5.71 7.64
C LYS A 331 22.60 5.82 8.33
N GLY A 332 21.53 5.60 7.56
CA GLY A 332 20.15 5.60 8.06
C GLY A 332 19.20 6.52 7.30
N ALA A 333 19.67 7.24 6.27
CA ALA A 333 18.86 8.17 5.48
C ALA A 333 17.90 7.51 4.44
N GLY A 334 17.70 6.19 4.50
CA GLY A 334 16.75 5.47 3.66
C GLY A 334 15.38 5.34 4.35
N GLY A 335 14.74 6.47 4.64
CA GLY A 335 13.36 6.47 5.13
C GLY A 335 12.44 6.28 3.95
N GLY A 336 11.95 5.06 3.75
CA GLY A 336 11.22 4.71 2.54
C GLY A 336 10.07 5.66 2.22
N GLY A 337 10.06 6.14 0.97
CA GLY A 337 9.06 7.05 0.41
C GLY A 337 9.15 7.06 -1.12
N VAL A 338 8.08 7.53 -1.77
CA VAL A 338 8.00 7.57 -3.24
C VAL A 338 8.86 8.72 -3.77
N ASP A 339 9.87 8.37 -4.58
CA ASP A 339 10.70 9.36 -5.27
C ASP A 339 9.82 10.20 -6.22
N ARG A 340 9.94 11.53 -6.16
CA ARG A 340 9.18 12.44 -7.01
C ARG A 340 10.11 13.14 -7.97
N PHE A 341 9.82 13.00 -9.25
CA PHE A 341 10.60 13.61 -10.31
C PHE A 341 9.72 14.01 -11.49
N THR A 342 10.24 14.93 -12.29
CA THR A 342 9.67 15.34 -13.56
C THR A 342 10.64 15.00 -14.68
N VAL A 343 10.10 14.60 -15.82
CA VAL A 343 10.86 14.20 -16.99
C VAL A 343 10.38 14.96 -18.21
N TYR A 344 11.31 15.40 -19.06
CA TYR A 344 11.02 16.00 -20.36
C TYR A 344 12.23 15.82 -21.28
N ALA A 345 12.03 15.92 -22.60
CA ALA A 345 13.14 15.89 -23.55
C ALA A 345 13.36 17.25 -24.22
N LYS A 346 14.59 17.51 -24.66
CA LYS A 346 14.96 18.64 -25.50
C LYS A 346 15.73 18.17 -26.72
N ASP A 347 15.42 18.71 -27.89
CA ASP A 347 16.24 18.52 -29.09
C ASP A 347 17.43 19.49 -29.14
N GLU A 348 18.26 19.36 -30.18
CA GLU A 348 19.43 20.21 -30.41
C GLU A 348 19.08 21.71 -30.56
N ASP A 349 17.87 22.01 -31.04
CA ASP A 349 17.34 23.38 -31.19
C ASP A 349 16.73 23.94 -29.90
N GLY A 350 16.70 23.13 -28.82
CA GLY A 350 16.17 23.51 -27.51
C GLY A 350 14.65 23.42 -27.39
N LYS A 351 13.95 22.85 -28.39
CA LYS A 351 12.51 22.60 -28.33
C LYS A 351 12.23 21.46 -27.35
N THR A 352 11.25 21.69 -26.48
CA THR A 352 10.86 20.75 -25.42
C THR A 352 9.76 19.80 -25.89
N TYR A 353 9.87 18.55 -25.48
CA TYR A 353 8.89 17.49 -25.70
C TYR A 353 8.39 16.99 -24.35
N ALA A 354 7.07 16.97 -24.19
CA ALA A 354 6.43 16.50 -22.96
C ALA A 354 6.58 14.99 -22.83
N MET A 355 7.06 14.56 -21.67
CA MET A 355 7.28 13.18 -21.31
C MET A 355 6.47 12.86 -20.05
N GLU A 356 6.25 11.59 -19.84
CA GLU A 356 5.76 11.06 -18.58
C GLU A 356 6.61 9.88 -18.15
N ALA A 357 6.61 9.61 -16.85
CA ALA A 357 7.27 8.46 -16.27
C ALA A 357 6.35 7.76 -15.28
N ALA A 358 6.59 6.47 -15.12
CA ALA A 358 5.93 5.65 -14.12
C ALA A 358 6.89 4.53 -13.70
N SER A 359 6.83 4.10 -12.44
CA SER A 359 7.47 2.87 -12.02
C SER A 359 6.45 1.74 -12.04
N ALA A 360 6.86 0.57 -12.52
CA ALA A 360 6.07 -0.66 -12.32
C ALA A 360 5.86 -0.95 -10.82
N LYS A 361 6.75 -0.43 -9.95
CA LYS A 361 6.62 -0.53 -8.49
C LYS A 361 5.41 0.23 -7.97
N ASP A 362 5.05 1.36 -8.58
CA ASP A 362 3.90 2.17 -8.12
C ASP A 362 2.60 1.36 -8.21
N SER A 363 2.46 0.57 -9.28
CA SER A 363 1.34 -0.35 -9.46
C SER A 363 1.31 -1.49 -8.43
N LEU A 364 2.46 -1.87 -7.87
CA LEU A 364 2.56 -2.85 -6.76
C LEU A 364 2.26 -2.21 -5.40
N MET A 365 2.52 -0.92 -5.24
CA MET A 365 2.28 -0.18 -3.99
C MET A 365 0.79 0.11 -3.76
N VAL A 366 0.01 0.33 -4.83
CA VAL A 366 -1.43 0.67 -4.75
C VAL A 366 -2.29 -0.49 -4.23
N GLU A 367 -1.88 -1.75 -4.38
CA GLU A 367 -2.68 -2.88 -3.90
C GLU A 367 -2.16 -3.55 -2.61
N ASN A 368 -0.90 -3.35 -2.21
CA ASN A 368 -0.31 -4.16 -1.11
C ASN A 368 0.39 -3.42 0.02
N GLY A 369 0.53 -2.08 0.00
CA GLY A 369 1.16 -1.36 1.12
C GLY A 369 2.54 -1.93 1.55
N ALA A 370 3.26 -2.56 0.63
CA ALA A 370 4.48 -3.30 0.90
C ALA A 370 5.66 -2.36 1.18
N SER A 371 6.53 -2.74 2.13
CA SER A 371 7.78 -2.05 2.46
C SER A 371 8.81 -2.16 1.33
N GLN A 372 9.57 -1.09 1.12
CA GLN A 372 10.55 -0.90 0.03
C GLN A 372 11.73 -1.89 0.00
N GLU A 373 11.89 -2.79 0.98
CA GLU A 373 13.20 -3.39 1.26
C GLU A 373 13.63 -4.57 0.36
N SER A 374 12.82 -5.08 -0.57
CA SER A 374 13.22 -6.30 -1.30
C SER A 374 13.17 -6.32 -2.83
N LEU A 375 12.78 -5.25 -3.51
CA LEU A 375 12.56 -5.33 -4.96
C LEU A 375 13.62 -4.57 -5.78
N VAL A 376 14.47 -5.36 -6.47
CA VAL A 376 15.15 -5.19 -7.78
C VAL A 376 15.43 -3.75 -8.27
N ASP A 377 16.67 -3.48 -8.71
CA ASP A 377 17.21 -2.26 -9.37
C ASP A 377 16.21 -1.10 -9.51
N ALA A 378 16.41 -0.01 -8.78
CA ALA A 378 15.53 1.15 -8.88
C ALA A 378 15.49 1.66 -10.33
N ASN A 379 14.30 1.56 -10.95
CA ASN A 379 14.07 1.94 -12.33
C ASN A 379 12.67 2.51 -12.52
N PHE A 380 12.54 3.29 -13.59
CA PHE A 380 11.27 3.82 -14.05
C PHE A 380 11.23 3.80 -15.58
N TYR A 381 10.01 3.71 -16.11
CA TYR A 381 9.74 3.74 -17.53
C TYR A 381 9.41 5.17 -17.94
N VAL A 382 9.90 5.59 -19.09
CA VAL A 382 9.67 6.91 -19.68
C VAL A 382 9.03 6.73 -21.05
N ARG A 383 8.02 7.55 -21.35
CA ARG A 383 7.48 7.67 -22.72
C ARG A 383 7.11 9.10 -23.05
N ALA A 384 7.08 9.40 -24.35
CA ALA A 384 6.62 10.68 -24.84
C ALA A 384 5.09 10.69 -24.93
N LEU A 385 4.46 11.81 -24.54
CA LEU A 385 3.03 12.00 -24.76
C LEU A 385 2.67 12.01 -26.26
N ASN A 386 3.65 12.29 -27.12
CA ASN A 386 3.55 12.17 -28.58
C ASN A 386 4.81 11.50 -29.14
N GLU A 387 4.81 10.16 -29.15
CA GLU A 387 5.92 9.32 -29.63
C GLU A 387 6.31 9.63 -31.10
N ALA A 388 5.32 9.96 -31.95
CA ALA A 388 5.56 10.29 -33.35
C ALA A 388 6.37 11.58 -33.54
N ALA A 389 6.22 12.55 -32.63
CA ALA A 389 6.90 13.84 -32.70
C ALA A 389 8.31 13.83 -32.10
N LEU A 390 8.67 12.80 -31.31
CA LEU A 390 10.00 12.69 -30.68
C LEU A 390 11.09 12.43 -31.74
N PRO A 391 12.14 13.27 -31.84
CA PRO A 391 13.28 13.02 -32.72
C PRO A 391 14.10 11.80 -32.30
N GLU A 392 14.95 11.31 -33.22
CA GLU A 392 15.87 10.20 -32.96
C GLU A 392 16.95 10.58 -31.94
N ASN A 393 17.42 11.83 -31.96
CA ASN A 393 18.41 12.34 -31.00
C ASN A 393 17.77 13.41 -30.12
N PHE A 394 17.86 13.24 -28.80
CA PHE A 394 17.41 14.23 -27.83
C PHE A 394 18.15 14.09 -26.51
N THR A 395 18.10 15.14 -25.70
CA THR A 395 18.55 15.10 -24.31
C THR A 395 17.33 14.84 -23.43
N LEU A 396 17.31 13.72 -22.73
CA LEU A 396 16.37 13.43 -21.65
C LEU A 396 16.80 14.18 -20.40
N ILE A 397 15.89 14.95 -19.82
CA ILE A 397 16.14 15.74 -18.62
C ILE A 397 15.26 15.20 -17.51
N ILE A 398 15.90 14.81 -16.41
CA ILE A 398 15.24 14.28 -15.21
C ILE A 398 15.53 15.25 -14.07
N GLU A 399 14.47 15.78 -13.48
CA GLU A 399 14.52 16.71 -12.35
C GLU A 399 13.82 16.04 -11.16
N TYR A 400 14.60 15.59 -10.18
CA TYR A 400 14.09 15.04 -8.93
C TYR A 400 13.81 16.19 -7.95
N HIS A 401 12.66 16.12 -7.30
CA HIS A 401 12.19 17.07 -6.27
C HIS A 401 12.14 16.42 -4.88
N MET A 402 12.15 15.08 -4.84
CA MET A 402 12.16 14.29 -3.61
C MET A 402 12.83 12.93 -3.86
N LEU A 403 13.81 12.56 -3.02
CA LEU A 403 14.50 11.28 -3.02
C LEU A 403 14.59 10.73 -1.60
N ASN A 404 14.26 9.46 -1.37
CA ASN A 404 14.30 8.83 -0.03
C ASN A 404 13.60 9.69 1.06
N SER A 405 12.42 10.22 0.74
CA SER A 405 11.63 11.11 1.62
C SER A 405 12.31 12.44 2.00
N ARG A 406 13.42 12.81 1.36
CA ARG A 406 14.05 14.14 1.51
C ARG A 406 13.76 14.98 0.27
N GLY A 407 13.29 16.21 0.49
CA GLY A 407 13.17 17.19 -0.59
C GLY A 407 14.55 17.72 -1.01
N GLY A 408 14.68 18.10 -2.27
CA GLY A 408 15.90 18.67 -2.85
C GLY A 408 15.75 18.86 -4.35
N ASP A 409 16.77 19.39 -4.99
CA ASP A 409 16.77 19.73 -6.42
C ASP A 409 17.92 19.01 -7.14
N TRP A 410 17.67 17.81 -7.69
CA TRP A 410 18.65 17.07 -8.49
C TRP A 410 18.28 17.13 -9.96
N LYS A 411 19.22 17.54 -10.81
CA LYS A 411 19.01 17.60 -12.25
C LYS A 411 20.04 16.78 -12.99
N ILE A 412 19.57 15.84 -13.80
CA ILE A 412 20.43 15.01 -14.66
C ILE A 412 20.00 15.20 -16.12
N GLU A 413 20.98 15.40 -16.99
CA GLU A 413 20.80 15.53 -18.43
C GLU A 413 21.50 14.36 -19.13
N LEU A 414 20.72 13.57 -19.86
CA LEU A 414 21.14 12.33 -20.52
C LEU A 414 20.96 12.48 -22.03
N PRO A 415 22.03 12.48 -22.85
CA PRO A 415 21.87 12.35 -24.28
C PRO A 415 21.34 10.95 -24.62
N ILE A 416 20.24 10.88 -25.35
CA ILE A 416 19.61 9.66 -25.82
C ILE A 416 19.67 9.66 -27.36
N GLU A 417 20.30 8.63 -27.90
CA GLU A 417 20.23 8.25 -29.30
C GLU A 417 19.23 7.10 -29.41
N TYR A 418 18.06 7.42 -29.94
CA TYR A 418 16.91 6.54 -30.14
C TYR A 418 16.78 6.25 -31.63
N ASP A 419 17.34 5.11 -32.05
CA ASP A 419 17.12 4.60 -33.40
C ASP A 419 15.77 3.85 -33.42
N LYS A 420 14.76 4.43 -34.06
CA LYS A 420 13.45 3.80 -34.26
C LYS A 420 13.52 2.50 -35.07
N ALA A 421 14.66 2.20 -35.70
CA ALA A 421 14.94 0.95 -36.41
C ALA A 421 15.73 -0.09 -35.58
N MET A 422 16.01 0.17 -34.30
CA MET A 422 16.63 -0.82 -33.42
C MET A 422 15.61 -1.84 -32.91
N GLU A 423 15.76 -3.07 -33.40
CA GLU A 423 15.03 -4.30 -33.01
C GLU A 423 13.56 -4.37 -33.51
N ASP A 424 13.16 -5.54 -34.02
CA ASP A 424 11.79 -5.81 -34.47
C ASP A 424 10.85 -5.94 -33.25
N ILE A 425 9.76 -5.18 -33.22
CA ILE A 425 8.64 -5.42 -32.28
C ILE A 425 7.81 -6.59 -32.82
N GLU A 426 7.43 -7.54 -31.96
CA GLU A 426 6.41 -8.51 -32.31
C GLU A 426 5.03 -7.85 -32.16
N LEU A 427 4.38 -7.55 -33.29
CA LEU A 427 3.01 -7.04 -33.34
C LEU A 427 2.05 -8.19 -33.65
N LEU A 428 1.06 -8.38 -32.78
CA LEU A 428 -0.07 -9.29 -32.98
C LEU A 428 -1.36 -8.48 -33.12
N GLU A 429 -1.96 -8.52 -34.30
CA GLU A 429 -3.32 -8.02 -34.54
C GLU A 429 -4.32 -9.13 -34.22
N LEU A 430 -5.17 -8.92 -33.21
CA LEU A 430 -6.06 -9.96 -32.69
C LEU A 430 -7.51 -9.71 -33.15
N ASN A 431 -8.02 -8.49 -32.96
CA ASN A 431 -9.42 -8.11 -33.24
C ASN A 431 -10.44 -9.12 -32.66
N GLU A 432 -10.16 -9.62 -31.46
CA GLU A 432 -11.00 -10.59 -30.76
C GLU A 432 -12.03 -9.84 -29.92
N ILE A 433 -13.31 -10.12 -30.14
CA ILE A 433 -14.43 -9.47 -29.45
C ILE A 433 -15.05 -10.45 -28.46
N LEU A 434 -15.12 -10.02 -27.21
CA LEU A 434 -15.87 -10.67 -26.16
C LEU A 434 -17.12 -9.85 -25.84
N VAL A 435 -18.26 -10.54 -25.69
CA VAL A 435 -19.51 -9.92 -25.24
C VAL A 435 -19.82 -10.34 -23.80
N VAL A 436 -20.07 -9.36 -22.93
CA VAL A 436 -20.40 -9.55 -21.51
C VAL A 436 -21.82 -9.02 -21.24
N ASP A 437 -22.62 -9.79 -20.50
CA ASP A 437 -24.04 -9.49 -20.16
C ASP A 437 -24.90 -9.11 -21.36
N GLU A 438 -24.57 -9.61 -22.56
CA GLU A 438 -25.16 -9.24 -23.86
C GLU A 438 -25.09 -7.74 -24.23
N LYS A 439 -24.57 -6.88 -23.35
CA LYS A 439 -24.60 -5.40 -23.43
C LYS A 439 -23.25 -4.75 -23.66
N ILE A 440 -22.17 -5.40 -23.22
CA ILE A 440 -20.83 -4.83 -23.25
C ILE A 440 -19.99 -5.60 -24.24
N GLU A 441 -19.25 -4.90 -25.09
CA GLU A 441 -18.24 -5.47 -25.98
C GLU A 441 -16.86 -5.06 -25.48
N VAL A 442 -16.00 -6.05 -25.27
CA VAL A 442 -14.56 -5.85 -25.01
C VAL A 442 -13.82 -6.40 -26.21
N GLU A 443 -13.12 -5.52 -26.93
CA GLU A 443 -12.37 -5.85 -28.13
C GLU A 443 -10.88 -5.72 -27.88
N ILE A 444 -10.15 -6.84 -27.97
CA ILE A 444 -8.68 -6.82 -27.91
C ILE A 444 -8.16 -6.53 -29.30
N LEU A 445 -7.56 -5.35 -29.48
CA LEU A 445 -7.13 -4.86 -30.79
C LEU A 445 -5.74 -5.40 -31.15
N THR A 446 -4.73 -5.03 -30.35
CA THR A 446 -3.33 -5.35 -30.65
C THR A 446 -2.54 -5.66 -29.38
N LEU A 447 -1.56 -6.56 -29.52
CA LEU A 447 -0.50 -6.79 -28.54
C LEU A 447 0.84 -6.50 -29.21
N GLU A 448 1.59 -5.55 -28.65
CA GLU A 448 2.91 -5.15 -29.12
C GLU A 448 3.95 -5.58 -28.08
N LYS A 449 4.84 -6.52 -28.41
CA LYS A 449 5.87 -6.99 -27.49
C LYS A 449 7.22 -6.37 -27.81
N GLY A 450 7.72 -5.58 -26.87
CA GLY A 450 9.09 -5.08 -26.84
C GLY A 450 9.99 -5.97 -26.00
N LYS A 451 11.25 -5.57 -25.89
CA LYS A 451 12.27 -6.28 -25.10
C LYS A 451 12.16 -5.99 -23.61
N TYR A 452 11.73 -4.78 -23.26
CA TYR A 452 11.65 -4.29 -21.89
C TYR A 452 10.20 -4.19 -21.38
N GLY A 453 9.21 -4.36 -22.25
CA GLY A 453 7.80 -4.33 -21.87
C GLY A 453 6.87 -4.78 -22.98
N THR A 454 5.58 -4.83 -22.68
CA THR A 454 4.51 -5.22 -23.61
C THR A 454 3.38 -4.22 -23.55
N ARG A 455 2.85 -3.81 -24.69
CA ARG A 455 1.73 -2.86 -24.80
C ARG A 455 0.49 -3.58 -25.30
N LEU A 456 -0.61 -3.45 -24.56
CA LEU A 456 -1.92 -3.95 -24.94
C LEU A 456 -2.83 -2.79 -25.31
N LYS A 457 -3.46 -2.86 -26.48
CA LYS A 457 -4.53 -1.93 -26.87
C LYS A 457 -5.86 -2.68 -26.96
N TYR A 458 -6.89 -2.11 -26.35
CA TYR A 458 -8.23 -2.68 -26.32
C TYR A 458 -9.30 -1.60 -26.31
N ASP A 459 -10.49 -1.94 -26.77
CA ASP A 459 -11.68 -1.09 -26.73
C ASP A 459 -12.74 -1.73 -25.83
N VAL A 460 -13.52 -0.90 -25.15
CA VAL A 460 -14.64 -1.34 -24.30
C VAL A 460 -15.81 -0.41 -24.56
N ARG A 461 -16.94 -0.97 -24.97
CA ARG A 461 -18.11 -0.19 -25.35
C ARG A 461 -19.41 -0.85 -24.93
N LEU A 462 -20.41 -0.03 -24.64
CA LEU A 462 -21.80 -0.50 -24.60
C LEU A 462 -22.28 -0.73 -26.03
N LYS A 463 -23.12 -1.74 -26.21
CA LYS A 463 -23.90 -1.91 -27.43
C LYS A 463 -24.90 -0.77 -27.58
N GLU A 464 -25.21 -0.44 -28.82
CA GLU A 464 -26.16 0.62 -29.18
C GLU A 464 -27.51 0.46 -28.47
N GLU A 465 -28.02 -0.77 -28.36
CA GLU A 465 -29.28 -1.08 -27.69
C GLU A 465 -29.27 -0.68 -26.19
N GLU A 466 -28.12 -0.84 -25.52
CA GLU A 466 -27.97 -0.46 -24.11
C GLU A 466 -27.80 1.06 -23.96
N ILE A 467 -27.11 1.71 -24.89
CA ILE A 467 -27.03 3.17 -24.97
C ILE A 467 -28.43 3.78 -25.13
N GLU A 468 -29.23 3.27 -26.07
CA GLU A 468 -30.61 3.73 -26.27
C GLU A 468 -31.49 3.54 -25.01
N ARG A 469 -31.30 2.44 -24.28
CA ARG A 469 -31.98 2.19 -22.99
C ARG A 469 -31.59 3.24 -21.95
N ILE A 470 -30.30 3.51 -21.79
CA ILE A 470 -29.77 4.50 -20.85
C ILE A 470 -30.30 5.91 -21.18
N GLU A 471 -30.27 6.29 -22.45
CA GLU A 471 -30.81 7.58 -22.89
C GLU A 471 -32.32 7.71 -22.63
N THR A 472 -33.07 6.62 -22.82
CA THR A 472 -34.50 6.58 -22.52
C THR A 472 -34.75 6.81 -21.04
N ASN A 473 -33.95 6.17 -20.19
CA ASN A 473 -34.02 6.33 -18.73
C ASN A 473 -33.67 7.77 -18.28
N LEU A 474 -32.62 8.38 -18.85
CA LEU A 474 -32.25 9.78 -18.59
C LEU A 474 -33.39 10.75 -18.91
N LYS A 475 -34.09 10.53 -20.04
CA LYS A 475 -35.24 11.35 -20.44
C LYS A 475 -36.42 11.20 -19.46
N LEU A 476 -36.62 10.01 -18.89
CA LEU A 476 -37.70 9.74 -17.93
C LEU A 476 -37.46 10.35 -16.56
N THR A 477 -36.22 10.33 -16.07
CA THR A 477 -35.89 10.82 -14.72
C THR A 477 -35.72 12.33 -14.66
N ASN A 478 -35.66 13.01 -15.82
CA ASN A 478 -35.30 14.43 -15.95
C ASN A 478 -34.01 14.80 -15.21
N GLN A 479 -33.17 13.78 -14.95
CA GLN A 479 -31.82 13.96 -14.42
C GLN A 479 -31.01 14.63 -15.52
N LYS A 480 -30.57 15.86 -15.25
CA LYS A 480 -29.59 16.52 -16.11
C LYS A 480 -28.22 15.98 -15.74
N TYR A 481 -27.36 15.83 -16.74
CA TYR A 481 -25.93 15.66 -16.53
C TYR A 481 -25.46 16.78 -15.59
N ASP A 482 -25.08 16.43 -14.36
CA ASP A 482 -24.45 17.40 -13.48
C ASP A 482 -23.03 17.60 -14.02
N GLU A 483 -22.65 18.83 -14.38
CA GLU A 483 -21.31 19.14 -14.90
C GLU A 483 -20.20 18.77 -13.90
N HIS A 484 -20.55 18.52 -12.64
CA HIS A 484 -19.64 18.00 -11.60
C HIS A 484 -19.30 16.51 -11.77
N PHE A 485 -19.96 15.79 -12.67
CA PHE A 485 -19.71 14.37 -12.90
C PHE A 485 -18.60 14.17 -13.93
N LEU A 486 -17.51 13.51 -13.51
CA LEU A 486 -16.28 13.36 -14.31
C LEU A 486 -16.41 12.38 -15.50
N MET A 487 -17.50 11.60 -15.60
CA MET A 487 -17.66 10.50 -16.57
C MET A 487 -19.05 10.42 -17.23
N SER A 488 -19.13 10.08 -18.52
CA SER A 488 -20.39 9.87 -19.22
C SER A 488 -21.09 8.57 -18.79
N TYR A 489 -22.42 8.52 -18.84
CA TYR A 489 -23.18 7.26 -18.69
C TYR A 489 -22.94 6.27 -19.84
N HIS A 490 -22.25 6.71 -20.91
CA HIS A 490 -21.83 5.85 -22.00
C HIS A 490 -20.41 5.31 -21.81
N ASP A 491 -19.66 5.81 -20.82
CA ASP A 491 -18.30 5.36 -20.56
C ASP A 491 -18.35 4.00 -19.84
N VAL A 492 -17.54 3.06 -20.33
CA VAL A 492 -17.37 1.73 -19.75
C VAL A 492 -15.89 1.48 -19.54
N PHE A 493 -15.57 0.91 -18.38
CA PHE A 493 -14.21 0.58 -18.01
C PHE A 493 -14.08 -0.92 -17.88
N ALA A 494 -12.99 -1.48 -18.40
CA ALA A 494 -12.59 -2.84 -18.13
C ALA A 494 -11.16 -2.86 -17.60
N SER A 495 -10.93 -3.59 -16.51
CA SER A 495 -9.60 -3.95 -16.05
C SER A 495 -9.15 -5.20 -16.79
N VAL A 496 -8.09 -5.06 -17.59
CA VAL A 496 -7.49 -6.14 -18.36
C VAL A 496 -6.06 -6.36 -17.90
N VAL A 497 -5.74 -7.60 -17.58
CA VAL A 497 -4.39 -8.01 -17.14
C VAL A 497 -3.79 -8.99 -18.14
N LEU A 498 -2.46 -9.01 -18.23
CA LEU A 498 -1.73 -10.02 -19.00
C LEU A 498 -1.22 -11.12 -18.07
N VAL A 499 -1.59 -12.35 -18.37
CA VAL A 499 -1.19 -13.53 -17.59
C VAL A 499 -0.54 -14.58 -18.46
N ASN A 500 0.37 -15.38 -17.90
CA ASN A 500 0.94 -16.51 -18.60
C ASN A 500 0.18 -17.83 -18.33
N ASN A 501 0.69 -18.94 -18.87
CA ASN A 501 0.11 -20.27 -18.70
C ASN A 501 0.12 -20.79 -17.25
N THR A 502 1.00 -20.25 -16.40
CA THR A 502 1.06 -20.55 -14.96
C THR A 502 0.25 -19.60 -14.10
N ASN A 503 -0.46 -18.63 -14.71
CA ASN A 503 -1.22 -17.57 -14.05
C ASN A 503 -0.37 -16.56 -13.26
N GLU A 504 0.87 -16.36 -13.69
CA GLU A 504 1.69 -15.22 -13.23
C GLU A 504 1.31 -13.98 -14.07
N TYR A 505 1.31 -12.82 -13.43
CA TYR A 505 0.80 -11.56 -13.97
C TYR A 505 1.95 -10.66 -14.39
N LEU A 506 1.87 -10.07 -15.59
CA LEU A 506 2.78 -8.98 -15.91
C LEU A 506 2.36 -7.74 -15.12
N VAL A 507 3.35 -7.08 -14.49
CA VAL A 507 3.09 -5.86 -13.71
C VAL A 507 2.77 -4.71 -14.67
N PRO A 508 1.60 -4.07 -14.57
CA PRO A 508 1.26 -2.90 -15.38
C PRO A 508 2.15 -1.70 -15.03
N ILE A 509 2.31 -0.79 -15.98
CA ILE A 509 3.03 0.46 -15.83
C ILE A 509 1.98 1.59 -15.83
N SER A 510 1.68 2.11 -14.64
CA SER A 510 0.60 3.07 -14.44
C SER A 510 1.02 4.51 -14.78
N TYR A 511 1.06 4.86 -16.06
CA TYR A 511 1.32 6.24 -16.49
C TYR A 511 0.21 7.23 -16.06
N PRO A 512 0.54 8.48 -15.67
CA PRO A 512 -0.45 9.48 -15.28
C PRO A 512 -1.54 9.74 -16.34
N SER A 513 -1.19 9.64 -17.62
CA SER A 513 -2.14 9.84 -18.72
C SER A 513 -3.14 8.70 -18.94
N LEU A 514 -3.02 7.55 -18.24
CA LEU A 514 -4.04 6.49 -18.27
C LEU A 514 -5.44 6.99 -17.86
N ASN A 515 -5.52 8.10 -17.13
CA ASN A 515 -6.78 8.72 -16.71
C ASN A 515 -7.42 9.60 -17.80
N ASN A 516 -6.80 9.75 -18.99
CA ASN A 516 -7.42 10.47 -20.09
C ASN A 516 -8.37 9.55 -20.86
N VAL A 517 -9.64 9.94 -20.94
CA VAL A 517 -10.67 9.27 -21.73
C VAL A 517 -10.32 9.36 -23.22
N SER A 518 -9.66 8.34 -23.73
CA SER A 518 -9.47 8.13 -25.16
C SER A 518 -10.38 6.99 -25.62
N SER A 519 -10.74 6.95 -26.90
CA SER A 519 -11.61 5.89 -27.44
C SER A 519 -10.93 4.51 -27.51
N ILE A 520 -9.63 4.42 -27.26
CA ILE A 520 -8.88 3.16 -27.27
C ILE A 520 -8.02 3.11 -26.02
N ASN A 521 -8.28 2.15 -25.14
CA ASN A 521 -7.49 1.95 -23.95
C ASN A 521 -6.12 1.35 -24.31
N GLN A 522 -5.07 1.87 -23.66
CA GLN A 522 -3.70 1.39 -23.82
C GLN A 522 -3.08 1.17 -22.46
N ILE A 523 -2.61 -0.06 -22.19
CA ILE A 523 -1.87 -0.40 -20.97
C ILE A 523 -0.50 -0.95 -21.36
N ASP A 524 0.53 -0.35 -20.77
CA ASP A 524 1.90 -0.84 -20.87
C ASP A 524 2.19 -1.76 -19.68
N PHE A 525 2.90 -2.86 -19.91
CA PHE A 525 3.27 -3.85 -18.91
C PHE A 525 4.79 -3.99 -18.91
N SER A 526 5.38 -4.07 -17.72
CA SER A 526 6.78 -4.44 -17.57
C SER A 526 7.00 -5.91 -17.98
N ASN A 527 8.26 -6.30 -18.12
CA ASN A 527 8.64 -7.70 -18.27
C ASN A 527 8.75 -8.44 -16.92
N ILE A 528 8.14 -7.96 -15.85
CA ILE A 528 8.21 -8.58 -14.52
C ILE A 528 6.92 -9.35 -14.27
N TYR A 529 7.07 -10.61 -13.85
CA TYR A 529 5.98 -11.45 -13.39
C TYR A 529 5.80 -11.37 -11.89
N THR A 530 4.55 -11.30 -11.47
CA THR A 530 4.12 -11.44 -10.09
C THR A 530 3.14 -12.59 -9.90
N ASP A 531 2.94 -13.03 -8.65
CA ASP A 531 1.80 -13.90 -8.36
C ASP A 531 0.47 -13.12 -8.31
N GLN A 532 -0.62 -13.86 -8.46
CA GLN A 532 -1.95 -13.32 -8.59
C GLN A 532 -2.54 -12.74 -7.29
N ASP A 533 -2.11 -13.24 -6.14
CA ASP A 533 -2.84 -13.02 -4.89
C ASP A 533 -2.11 -12.02 -3.97
N LEU A 534 -0.81 -11.82 -4.14
CA LEU A 534 0.07 -10.91 -3.39
C LEU A 534 0.83 -9.92 -4.28
N MET A 535 0.79 -10.09 -5.60
CA MET A 535 1.64 -9.36 -6.53
C MET A 535 3.14 -9.34 -6.14
N GLU A 536 3.66 -10.41 -5.51
CA GLU A 536 5.10 -10.49 -5.25
C GLU A 536 5.86 -10.76 -6.54
N ILE A 537 6.96 -10.03 -6.75
CA ILE A 537 7.85 -10.27 -7.88
C ILE A 537 8.38 -11.71 -7.82
N LYS A 538 8.09 -12.50 -8.85
CA LYS A 538 8.62 -13.86 -9.01
C LYS A 538 9.87 -13.86 -9.89
N ARG A 539 9.79 -13.27 -11.08
CA ARG A 539 10.84 -13.36 -12.10
C ARG A 539 10.63 -12.39 -13.26
N VAL A 540 11.64 -12.27 -14.12
CA VAL A 540 11.51 -11.60 -15.43
C VAL A 540 10.94 -12.58 -16.46
N ALA A 541 10.08 -12.08 -17.33
CA ALA A 541 9.46 -12.78 -18.44
C ALA A 541 10.48 -13.18 -19.50
N LYS A 542 10.27 -14.32 -20.15
CA LYS A 542 11.05 -14.74 -21.33
C LYS A 542 10.31 -14.31 -22.60
N ALA A 543 11.07 -13.98 -23.65
CA ALA A 543 10.52 -13.44 -24.90
C ALA A 543 9.41 -14.30 -25.55
N ASP A 544 9.56 -15.63 -25.53
CA ASP A 544 8.63 -16.54 -26.24
C ASP A 544 7.47 -17.07 -25.35
N GLU A 545 7.19 -16.44 -24.22
CA GLU A 545 6.11 -16.89 -23.34
C GLU A 545 4.72 -16.59 -23.93
N LYS A 546 3.82 -17.56 -23.79
CA LYS A 546 2.43 -17.40 -24.21
C LYS A 546 1.68 -16.53 -23.20
N LEU A 547 1.07 -15.47 -23.71
CA LEU A 547 0.27 -14.55 -22.92
C LEU A 547 -1.22 -14.76 -23.18
N PHE A 548 -2.00 -14.40 -22.19
CA PHE A 548 -3.45 -14.33 -22.24
C PHE A 548 -3.88 -12.98 -21.69
N ALA A 549 -4.85 -12.33 -22.34
CA ALA A 549 -5.57 -11.21 -21.76
C ALA A 549 -6.68 -11.78 -20.88
N GLU A 550 -6.72 -11.39 -19.62
CA GLU A 550 -7.80 -11.77 -18.70
C GLU A 550 -8.51 -10.53 -18.22
N ILE A 551 -9.84 -10.52 -18.36
CA ILE A 551 -10.68 -9.41 -17.92
C ILE A 551 -11.08 -9.70 -16.47
N LYS A 552 -10.79 -8.74 -15.57
CA LYS A 552 -11.02 -8.89 -14.13
C LYS A 552 -12.30 -8.25 -13.66
N THR A 553 -12.48 -7.01 -14.07
CA THR A 553 -13.64 -6.22 -13.71
C THR A 553 -14.09 -5.41 -14.89
N ILE A 554 -15.39 -5.20 -14.98
CA ILE A 554 -16.00 -4.21 -15.87
C ILE A 554 -16.91 -3.36 -15.02
N PHE A 555 -16.90 -2.04 -15.21
CA PHE A 555 -17.91 -1.19 -14.60
C PHE A 555 -18.37 -0.07 -15.52
N TYR A 556 -19.63 0.32 -15.35
CA TYR A 556 -20.24 1.50 -15.98
C TYR A 556 -21.37 2.03 -15.13
N PHE A 557 -21.73 3.30 -15.34
CA PHE A 557 -22.82 3.94 -14.63
C PHE A 557 -24.09 4.00 -15.46
N GLU A 558 -25.24 4.00 -14.80
CA GLU A 558 -26.53 4.31 -15.42
C GLU A 558 -27.35 5.28 -14.54
N PRO A 559 -28.30 6.02 -15.12
CA PRO A 559 -29.20 6.88 -14.36
C PRO A 559 -30.02 6.08 -13.34
N GLY A 560 -30.21 6.65 -12.15
CA GLY A 560 -31.09 6.05 -11.15
C GLY A 560 -32.56 6.22 -11.54
N VAL A 561 -33.23 5.12 -11.87
CA VAL A 561 -34.64 5.10 -12.30
C VAL A 561 -35.61 4.65 -11.21
N TYR A 562 -35.11 4.18 -10.08
CA TYR A 562 -35.92 3.65 -8.99
C TYR A 562 -36.28 4.76 -7.99
N SER A 563 -37.57 4.90 -7.71
CA SER A 563 -38.06 5.74 -6.63
C SER A 563 -39.22 5.08 -5.88
N LEU A 564 -39.29 5.35 -4.58
CA LEU A 564 -40.32 4.85 -3.69
C LEU A 564 -40.65 5.92 -2.65
N THR A 565 -41.93 6.17 -2.41
CA THR A 565 -42.38 7.00 -1.30
C THR A 565 -42.84 6.11 -0.15
N VAL A 566 -42.22 6.28 1.01
CA VAL A 566 -42.50 5.53 2.23
C VAL A 566 -43.30 6.42 3.19
N PRO A 567 -44.56 6.08 3.52
CA PRO A 567 -45.27 6.71 4.62
C PRO A 567 -44.54 6.40 5.94
N LEU A 568 -44.26 7.41 6.76
CA LEU A 568 -43.55 7.24 8.03
C LEU A 568 -44.48 6.77 9.17
N GLU A 569 -45.50 5.98 8.87
CA GLU A 569 -46.37 5.35 9.86
C GLU A 569 -45.72 4.06 10.37
N GLU A 570 -45.89 3.75 11.67
CA GLU A 570 -45.31 2.54 12.27
C GLU A 570 -45.73 1.30 11.47
N THR A 571 -44.73 0.62 10.89
CA THR A 571 -44.93 -0.51 9.98
C THR A 571 -43.98 -1.61 10.37
N THR A 572 -44.49 -2.71 10.89
CA THR A 572 -43.61 -3.79 11.38
C THR A 572 -42.91 -4.52 10.24
N LYS A 573 -43.65 -4.93 9.19
CA LYS A 573 -43.16 -5.68 8.02
C LYS A 573 -44.10 -5.53 6.83
N GLN A 574 -43.70 -4.81 5.79
CA GLN A 574 -44.43 -4.67 4.52
C GLN A 574 -43.62 -5.30 3.38
N PRO A 575 -44.18 -6.26 2.62
CA PRO A 575 -43.48 -6.83 1.47
C PRO A 575 -43.40 -5.83 0.30
N LEU A 576 -42.23 -5.70 -0.32
CA LEU A 576 -42.00 -4.83 -1.49
C LEU A 576 -41.92 -5.63 -2.80
N ASN A 577 -41.13 -6.70 -2.84
CA ASN A 577 -40.86 -7.53 -4.03
C ASN A 577 -40.44 -6.72 -5.27
N ILE A 578 -39.60 -5.70 -5.09
CA ILE A 578 -39.10 -4.86 -6.20
C ILE A 578 -37.80 -5.48 -6.73
N ASP A 579 -37.76 -5.79 -8.03
CA ASP A 579 -36.56 -6.26 -8.71
C ASP A 579 -35.68 -5.08 -9.14
N LEU A 580 -34.45 -5.08 -8.67
CA LEU A 580 -33.42 -4.09 -8.96
C LEU A 580 -32.33 -4.66 -9.87
N ASP A 581 -32.59 -5.74 -10.61
CA ASP A 581 -31.64 -6.42 -11.52
C ASP A 581 -30.31 -6.79 -10.80
N GLY A 582 -30.29 -7.91 -10.09
CA GLY A 582 -29.16 -8.33 -9.26
C GLY A 582 -29.42 -8.20 -7.75
N TYR A 583 -30.48 -7.48 -7.37
CA TYR A 583 -31.04 -7.44 -6.02
C TYR A 583 -32.56 -7.48 -6.05
N THR A 584 -33.17 -7.98 -4.98
CA THR A 584 -34.60 -7.79 -4.69
C THR A 584 -34.77 -6.98 -3.41
N MET A 585 -35.64 -5.97 -3.43
CA MET A 585 -36.15 -5.38 -2.19
C MET A 585 -37.31 -6.25 -1.69
N ASP A 586 -37.13 -6.86 -0.52
CA ASP A 586 -38.03 -7.86 0.02
C ASP A 586 -39.02 -7.23 1.01
N GLU A 587 -38.53 -6.50 2.01
CA GLU A 587 -39.31 -6.07 3.17
C GLU A 587 -38.94 -4.65 3.61
N LEU A 588 -39.96 -3.82 3.83
CA LEU A 588 -39.91 -2.51 4.46
C LEU A 588 -40.40 -2.61 5.90
N SER A 589 -39.70 -1.95 6.82
CA SER A 589 -40.17 -1.69 8.18
C SER A 589 -39.89 -0.25 8.58
N VAL A 590 -40.84 0.36 9.30
CA VAL A 590 -40.76 1.72 9.83
C VAL A 590 -41.00 1.65 11.34
N ASN A 591 -40.00 2.05 12.12
CA ASN A 591 -40.08 2.11 13.58
C ASN A 591 -40.19 3.58 14.00
N ARG A 592 -41.36 3.96 14.51
CA ARG A 592 -41.66 5.34 14.93
C ARG A 592 -42.01 5.37 16.41
N GLN A 593 -41.31 6.23 17.16
CA GLN A 593 -41.58 6.49 18.57
C GLN A 593 -41.75 7.99 18.80
N GLU A 594 -42.62 8.36 19.74
CA GLU A 594 -42.95 9.77 20.00
C GLU A 594 -41.73 10.53 20.55
N GLY A 595 -41.24 11.50 19.78
CA GLY A 595 -40.09 12.33 20.15
C GLY A 595 -38.70 11.74 19.85
N GLU A 596 -38.64 10.56 19.21
CA GLU A 596 -37.39 9.95 18.73
C GLU A 596 -37.33 9.96 17.20
N LEU A 597 -36.14 9.78 16.62
CA LEU A 597 -35.97 9.65 15.19
C LEU A 597 -36.74 8.42 14.66
N THR A 598 -37.37 8.57 13.50
CA THR A 598 -38.08 7.47 12.83
C THR A 598 -37.08 6.66 12.00
N ASN A 599 -36.92 5.38 12.33
CA ASN A 599 -36.04 4.49 11.57
C ASN A 599 -36.81 3.85 10.40
N VAL A 600 -36.25 3.94 9.20
CA VAL A 600 -36.75 3.31 7.97
C VAL A 600 -35.74 2.29 7.50
N LEU A 601 -36.16 1.03 7.48
CA LEU A 601 -35.32 -0.11 7.09
C LEU A 601 -35.96 -0.84 5.90
N ILE A 602 -35.23 -0.91 4.79
CA ILE A 602 -35.57 -1.75 3.63
C ILE A 602 -34.50 -2.83 3.50
N THR A 603 -34.96 -4.07 3.56
CA THR A 603 -34.10 -5.25 3.42
C THR A 603 -34.39 -5.98 2.13
N GLY A 604 -33.38 -6.68 1.64
CA GLY A 604 -33.43 -7.37 0.37
C GLY A 604 -32.53 -8.59 0.32
N LYS A 605 -32.36 -9.12 -0.88
CA LYS A 605 -31.40 -10.20 -1.16
C LYS A 605 -30.68 -9.93 -2.46
N ARG A 606 -29.42 -10.35 -2.53
CA ARG A 606 -28.66 -10.41 -3.77
C ARG A 606 -29.11 -11.60 -4.61
N THR A 607 -29.40 -11.37 -5.89
CA THR A 607 -29.87 -12.40 -6.83
C THR A 607 -28.80 -12.86 -7.82
N GLN A 608 -27.71 -12.11 -8.00
CA GLN A 608 -26.62 -12.44 -8.92
C GLN A 608 -25.24 -12.31 -8.25
N ASN A 609 -24.34 -13.24 -8.54
CA ASN A 609 -23.00 -13.34 -7.93
C ASN A 609 -21.94 -12.50 -8.65
N TYR A 610 -21.97 -12.51 -9.98
CA TYR A 610 -20.95 -11.91 -10.85
C TYR A 610 -21.20 -10.41 -11.12
N LYS A 611 -22.40 -9.92 -10.79
CA LYS A 611 -22.82 -8.53 -10.94
C LYS A 611 -23.12 -7.95 -9.56
N LYS A 612 -22.48 -6.86 -9.19
CA LYS A 612 -22.78 -6.03 -8.03
C LYS A 612 -23.33 -4.71 -8.56
N ARG A 613 -24.38 -4.20 -7.91
CA ARG A 613 -24.99 -2.93 -8.27
C ARG A 613 -25.01 -2.04 -7.05
N ASN A 614 -24.40 -0.89 -7.16
CA ASN A 614 -24.37 0.10 -6.09
C ASN A 614 -25.33 1.22 -6.44
N PHE A 615 -26.32 1.45 -5.59
CA PHE A 615 -27.36 2.45 -5.78
C PHE A 615 -27.04 3.66 -4.92
N GLN A 616 -26.82 4.81 -5.55
CA GLN A 616 -26.67 6.06 -4.84
C GLN A 616 -28.07 6.58 -4.48
N TRP A 617 -28.51 6.33 -3.25
CA TRP A 617 -29.81 6.75 -2.77
C TRP A 617 -29.80 8.21 -2.29
N GLU A 618 -30.81 8.96 -2.69
CA GLU A 618 -31.13 10.29 -2.22
C GLU A 618 -32.52 10.30 -1.56
N PHE A 619 -32.67 11.19 -0.59
CA PHE A 619 -33.84 11.25 0.29
C PHE A 619 -34.46 12.65 0.24
N PHE A 620 -35.78 12.71 0.15
CA PHE A 620 -36.52 13.96 0.00
C PHE A 620 -37.77 13.97 0.87
N ASP A 621 -38.16 15.17 1.32
CA ASP A 621 -39.34 15.42 2.11
C ASP A 621 -40.61 15.52 1.23
N ASP A 622 -41.75 15.79 1.89
CA ASP A 622 -43.06 15.96 1.25
C ASP A 622 -43.11 17.13 0.24
N ASN A 623 -42.17 18.07 0.31
CA ASN A 623 -42.06 19.23 -0.57
C ASN A 623 -41.06 19.02 -1.71
N GLY A 624 -40.41 17.86 -1.76
CA GLY A 624 -39.34 17.55 -2.72
C GLY A 624 -38.01 18.23 -2.38
N GLN A 625 -37.82 18.70 -1.15
CA GLN A 625 -36.55 19.22 -0.66
C GLN A 625 -35.68 18.05 -0.18
N ARG A 626 -34.42 18.06 -0.61
CA ARG A 626 -33.44 17.04 -0.20
C ARG A 626 -33.24 17.07 1.32
N MET A 627 -33.31 15.89 1.94
CA MET A 627 -33.16 15.69 3.37
C MET A 627 -31.77 15.19 3.72
N ASN A 628 -31.26 15.60 4.88
CA ASN A 628 -30.14 14.91 5.52
C ASN A 628 -30.72 13.82 6.41
N VAL A 629 -30.37 12.57 6.13
CA VAL A 629 -30.75 11.42 6.95
C VAL A 629 -29.55 10.98 7.80
N TYR A 630 -29.83 10.38 8.96
CA TYR A 630 -28.79 9.85 9.86
C TYR A 630 -28.62 8.35 9.66
N ASN A 631 -27.47 7.82 10.12
CA ASN A 631 -27.13 6.39 10.05
C ASN A 631 -27.05 5.82 8.62
N ILE A 632 -26.61 6.60 7.64
CA ILE A 632 -26.29 6.09 6.30
C ILE A 632 -25.21 5.02 6.47
N PRO A 633 -25.46 3.75 6.09
CA PRO A 633 -24.40 2.75 6.11
C PRO A 633 -23.24 3.25 5.26
N ASP A 634 -22.02 3.24 5.78
CA ASP A 634 -20.83 3.33 4.93
C ASP A 634 -20.90 2.13 4.00
N TYR A 635 -21.36 2.36 2.77
CA TYR A 635 -21.31 1.37 1.71
C TYR A 635 -19.84 1.22 1.33
N ASP A 636 -19.14 0.37 2.08
CA ASP A 636 -17.80 -0.04 1.72
C ASP A 636 -17.87 -0.68 0.33
N TRP A 637 -17.05 -0.16 -0.56
CA TRP A 637 -16.71 -0.73 -1.86
C TRP A 637 -16.31 -2.22 -1.74
N TYR A 638 -15.88 -2.66 -0.55
CA TYR A 638 -15.56 -4.03 -0.15
C TYR A 638 -16.69 -4.85 0.50
N ASP A 639 -17.96 -4.65 0.19
CA ASP A 639 -19.00 -5.57 0.69
C ASP A 639 -18.78 -7.03 0.19
N ARG A 640 -18.36 -7.91 1.12
CA ARG A 640 -17.98 -9.33 0.92
C ARG A 640 -19.17 -10.31 1.04
N GLN A 641 -20.42 -9.84 0.98
CA GLN A 641 -21.61 -10.68 1.21
C GLN A 641 -21.91 -11.68 0.09
N SER A 642 -22.38 -12.87 0.48
CA SER A 642 -22.68 -14.01 -0.40
C SER A 642 -24.13 -13.98 -0.96
N VAL A 643 -24.43 -14.77 -2.01
CA VAL A 643 -25.81 -14.83 -2.59
C VAL A 643 -26.82 -15.31 -1.57
N ASN A 644 -28.02 -14.73 -1.60
CA ASN A 644 -29.14 -15.02 -0.69
C ASN A 644 -28.92 -14.59 0.77
N GLU A 645 -27.81 -13.92 1.10
CA GLU A 645 -27.72 -13.20 2.37
C GLU A 645 -28.68 -12.02 2.38
N LYS A 646 -29.25 -11.76 3.55
CA LYS A 646 -30.17 -10.66 3.77
C LYS A 646 -29.35 -9.38 3.81
N VAL A 647 -29.59 -8.48 2.88
CA VAL A 647 -28.87 -7.20 2.77
C VAL A 647 -29.76 -6.07 3.28
N GLU A 648 -29.20 -5.12 4.03
CA GLU A 648 -29.86 -3.87 4.38
C GLU A 648 -29.63 -2.86 3.25
N LEU A 649 -30.59 -2.71 2.35
CA LEU A 649 -30.47 -1.81 1.20
C LEU A 649 -30.61 -0.34 1.62
N ILE A 650 -31.49 -0.07 2.58
CA ILE A 650 -31.67 1.26 3.18
C ILE A 650 -31.88 1.05 4.67
N ASN A 651 -31.11 1.75 5.49
CA ASN A 651 -31.29 1.83 6.93
C ASN A 651 -30.99 3.27 7.34
N VAL A 652 -32.03 4.08 7.47
CA VAL A 652 -31.87 5.52 7.69
C VAL A 652 -32.78 6.01 8.79
N GLU A 653 -32.35 7.06 9.48
CA GLU A 653 -33.13 7.74 10.51
C GLU A 653 -33.56 9.12 10.02
N VAL A 654 -34.85 9.43 10.24
CA VAL A 654 -35.53 10.64 9.77
C VAL A 654 -36.15 11.38 10.94
N ASP A 655 -36.22 12.72 10.86
CA ASP A 655 -36.80 13.54 11.92
C ASP A 655 -38.29 13.19 12.19
N PRO A 656 -38.73 13.23 13.46
CA PRO A 656 -40.07 12.80 13.86
C PRO A 656 -41.21 13.66 13.34
N GLU A 657 -40.93 14.87 12.84
CA GLU A 657 -41.93 15.81 12.31
C GLU A 657 -42.39 15.42 10.89
N GLU A 658 -41.64 14.56 10.21
CA GLU A 658 -41.88 14.20 8.82
C GLU A 658 -43.03 13.18 8.69
N SER A 659 -43.78 13.30 7.60
CA SER A 659 -44.96 12.46 7.34
C SER A 659 -44.67 11.36 6.31
N GLN A 660 -43.81 11.63 5.33
CA GLN A 660 -43.33 10.66 4.35
C GLN A 660 -41.84 10.85 4.07
N LEU A 661 -41.23 9.82 3.48
CA LEU A 661 -39.87 9.84 2.98
C LEU A 661 -39.90 9.40 1.52
N MET A 662 -39.52 10.29 0.59
CA MET A 662 -39.27 9.91 -0.79
C MET A 662 -37.82 9.45 -0.93
N ILE A 663 -37.64 8.23 -1.40
CA ILE A 663 -36.35 7.61 -1.66
C ILE A 663 -36.18 7.48 -3.16
N GLN A 664 -35.06 7.96 -3.69
CA GLN A 664 -34.78 7.93 -5.11
C GLN A 664 -33.33 7.55 -5.37
N ALA A 665 -33.08 6.62 -6.28
CA ALA A 665 -31.73 6.40 -6.80
C ALA A 665 -31.37 7.59 -7.70
N SER A 666 -30.28 8.29 -7.42
CA SER A 666 -29.72 9.30 -8.33
C SER A 666 -28.85 8.65 -9.41
N GLN A 667 -28.09 7.61 -9.03
CA GLN A 667 -27.18 6.90 -9.91
C GLN A 667 -27.08 5.43 -9.52
N ILE A 668 -26.74 4.59 -10.50
CA ILE A 668 -26.43 3.17 -10.26
C ILE A 668 -25.08 2.85 -10.91
N SER A 669 -24.17 2.28 -10.12
CA SER A 669 -22.95 1.62 -10.64
C SER A 669 -23.27 0.17 -10.96
N ASN A 670 -22.87 -0.31 -12.12
CA ASN A 670 -22.93 -1.71 -12.51
C ASN A 670 -21.51 -2.29 -12.52
N ASP A 671 -21.18 -3.10 -11.52
CA ASP A 671 -19.84 -3.65 -11.31
C ASP A 671 -19.84 -5.17 -11.58
N TYR A 672 -19.12 -5.61 -12.59
CA TYR A 672 -18.95 -7.02 -12.93
C TYR A 672 -17.61 -7.52 -12.42
N PHE A 673 -17.62 -8.66 -11.73
CA PHE A 673 -16.42 -9.30 -11.18
C PHE A 673 -16.31 -10.72 -11.72
N PHE A 674 -15.15 -11.04 -12.27
CA PHE A 674 -14.91 -12.32 -12.93
C PHE A 674 -13.91 -13.19 -12.17
N GLY A 675 -14.23 -14.48 -12.10
CA GLY A 675 -13.38 -15.49 -11.50
C GLY A 675 -12.11 -15.74 -12.31
N LYS A 676 -11.16 -16.47 -11.71
CA LYS A 676 -9.91 -16.85 -12.40
C LYS A 676 -10.27 -17.61 -13.69
N LYS A 677 -9.70 -17.18 -14.83
CA LYS A 677 -9.86 -17.80 -16.16
C LYS A 677 -11.26 -17.71 -16.78
N GLU A 678 -12.19 -16.96 -16.20
CA GLU A 678 -13.57 -16.89 -16.71
C GLU A 678 -13.63 -16.20 -18.07
N TYR A 679 -13.04 -15.01 -18.18
CA TYR A 679 -12.93 -14.25 -19.43
C TYR A 679 -11.47 -14.08 -19.82
N ARG A 680 -10.90 -15.15 -20.39
CA ARG A 680 -9.50 -15.23 -20.80
C ARG A 680 -9.38 -15.44 -22.31
N ILE A 681 -8.70 -14.52 -22.98
CA ILE A 681 -8.45 -14.52 -24.42
C ILE A 681 -6.97 -14.89 -24.64
N PRO A 682 -6.68 -15.94 -25.41
CA PRO A 682 -5.30 -16.32 -25.71
C PRO A 682 -4.70 -15.37 -26.75
N LEU A 683 -3.47 -14.89 -26.51
CA LEU A 683 -2.79 -13.89 -27.35
C LEU A 683 -1.66 -14.56 -28.13
N ASN A 684 -2.03 -15.33 -29.15
CA ASN A 684 -1.11 -16.26 -29.83
C ASN A 684 -1.27 -16.31 -31.35
#